data_AF-A0A943MW72-F1
#
_entry.id   AF-A0A943MW72-F1
#
_cell.length_a   1.000
_cell.length_b   1.000
_cell.length_c   1.000
_cell.angle_alpha   90.00
_cell.angle_beta   90.00
_cell.angle_gamma   90.00
#
_symmetry.space_group_name_H-M   'P 1'
#
loop_
_entity.id
_entity.type
_entity.pdbx_description
1 polymer ?
#
loop_
_entity_poly.entity_id
_entity_poly.type
_entity_poly.pdbx_seq_one_letter_code
_entity_poly.pdbx_strand_id
1 'polypeptide(L)'
;MIPEFILSCIVVAFVLYLPGFFILKATRLSQWEAFAFAPFVSIPAYCILGIIYEKAGLTASALSIGLPVLIVSLVVLGVSAGRKRKQRQNTGGAQKSEPSSLGLYPLLYIGVGLAVYSFFYLSAMPTLGHVAETYDNVFHYNLIRSFVESGAWSSLDGSVYLDEGANYPYAILSHEFYPAAWHTISSFAVSLFNVPVGVAANATNCVFITCVFSLSSCLFLNRLFKENRLALLIGAFITFAFGAYPWVILAHWPLYPNLVSTAFVPLLCFAFMQAVGVSTPKKQRAVYVVLFVLGVMAIAFCQPNAVFVVMVILAPYVVYEGSKAIAQYFARKNATANKQKRPRRARVISGIILALLIIAFWFVLFKLPFLQSTVNYYWPPLMNITQAIASSISLSLALPLAQYVLGIMVLLGILYIVVKKRRLTWIVVSYALAVCIFIAAASLGNCWLKHFLAGFWYTDPYRAAALVGVAGIPLAVAGLYALVRIVQKILATLRPAHAEGKQNKIAAGIVIALVCIAIYSPVAPGNLPFFKHVQNITATHAGREIDVPYTDTEKKFVDRVNELIDEDDVVLNLPYDGSMMAYGLSDLPVYYRSIAGYGRTNESEQGALMREQLSSLTTNEQVQEAVRETSADYVLIMANGEDQLNFTSAYDPELWRGIESINENTPGFELVLSEGDKKLYRIVSS
;
A
#
# COMPACT_ATOMS: atom_id res chain seq x y z
N MET A 1 1.87 10.17 -22.63
CA MET A 1 1.79 9.28 -21.44
C MET A 1 3.13 8.84 -20.83
N ILE A 2 4.15 8.39 -21.60
CA ILE A 2 5.44 7.96 -21.00
C ILE A 2 6.19 9.13 -20.29
N PRO A 3 6.36 10.31 -20.93
CA PRO A 3 7.00 11.46 -20.27
C PRO A 3 6.30 11.88 -18.97
N GLU A 4 4.96 11.92 -18.97
CA GLU A 4 4.10 12.29 -17.85
C GLU A 4 4.24 11.29 -16.70
N PHE A 5 4.32 9.99 -17.00
CA PHE A 5 4.56 8.95 -16.01
C PHE A 5 5.95 9.07 -15.37
N ILE A 6 6.99 9.27 -16.18
CA ILE A 6 8.37 9.45 -15.68
C ILE A 6 8.46 10.71 -14.81
N LEU A 7 7.87 11.82 -15.26
CA LEU A 7 7.82 13.07 -14.51
C LEU A 7 7.09 12.87 -13.17
N SER A 8 5.95 12.19 -13.18
CA SER A 8 5.19 11.86 -11.97
C SER A 8 6.02 11.01 -11.00
N CYS A 9 6.76 10.02 -11.50
CA CYS A 9 7.65 9.21 -10.66
C CYS A 9 8.77 10.06 -10.03
N ILE A 10 9.35 11.00 -10.78
CA ILE A 10 10.38 11.92 -10.27
C ILE A 10 9.81 12.81 -9.17
N VAL A 11 8.62 13.38 -9.38
CA VAL A 11 7.94 14.26 -8.41
C VAL A 11 7.60 13.49 -7.14
N VAL A 12 6.99 12.31 -7.26
CA VAL A 12 6.67 11.47 -6.11
C VAL A 12 7.95 11.09 -5.35
N ALA A 13 9.01 10.68 -6.04
CA ALA A 13 10.28 10.38 -5.39
C ALA A 13 10.89 11.61 -4.71
N PHE A 14 10.82 12.79 -5.34
CA PHE A 14 11.29 14.04 -4.76
C PHE A 14 10.54 14.39 -3.48
N VAL A 15 9.21 14.38 -3.52
CA VAL A 15 8.32 14.74 -2.41
C VAL A 15 8.52 13.77 -1.24
N LEU A 16 8.64 12.46 -1.52
CA LEU A 16 8.87 11.45 -0.48
C LEU A 16 10.27 11.55 0.15
N TYR A 17 11.31 11.68 -0.67
CA TYR A 17 12.68 11.49 -0.20
C TYR A 17 13.43 12.78 0.12
N LEU A 18 13.29 13.85 -0.66
CA LEU A 18 14.23 14.97 -0.56
C LEU A 18 14.11 15.75 0.77
N PRO A 19 12.91 16.19 1.21
CA PRO A 19 12.79 17.01 2.42
C PRO A 19 13.20 16.22 3.67
N GLY A 20 12.63 15.02 3.83
CA GLY A 20 12.99 14.11 4.92
C GLY A 20 14.47 13.76 4.94
N PHE A 21 15.10 13.55 3.77
CA PHE A 21 16.54 13.28 3.69
C PHE A 21 17.35 14.46 4.22
N PHE A 22 17.04 15.70 3.82
CA PHE A 22 17.73 16.90 4.29
C PHE A 22 17.61 17.09 5.80
N ILE A 23 16.42 16.87 6.37
CA ILE A 23 16.22 16.87 7.83
C ILE A 23 17.08 15.78 8.48
N LEU A 24 17.05 14.56 7.97
CA LEU A 24 17.75 13.42 8.55
C LEU A 24 19.28 13.51 8.41
N LYS A 25 19.80 14.28 7.45
CA LYS A 25 21.24 14.59 7.35
C LYS A 25 21.77 15.42 8.52
N ALA A 26 20.88 16.04 9.30
CA ALA A 26 21.23 16.65 10.58
C ALA A 26 21.54 15.63 11.69
N THR A 27 21.11 14.38 11.51
CA THR A 27 21.34 13.30 12.47
C THR A 27 22.69 12.59 12.24
N ARG A 28 22.90 11.47 12.95
CA ARG A 28 24.08 10.59 12.84
C ARG A 28 23.82 9.33 12.00
N LEU A 29 22.73 9.30 11.25
CA LEU A 29 22.40 8.18 10.35
C LEU A 29 23.39 8.13 9.19
N SER A 30 23.60 6.93 8.64
CA SER A 30 24.29 6.77 7.36
C SER A 30 23.48 7.42 6.23
N GLN A 31 24.11 7.66 5.08
CA GLN A 31 23.42 8.26 3.92
C GLN A 31 22.23 7.40 3.46
N TRP A 32 22.42 6.08 3.38
CA TRP A 32 21.37 5.16 2.97
C TRP A 32 20.25 5.03 3.99
N GLU A 33 20.55 5.07 5.29
CA GLU A 33 19.50 5.13 6.32
C GLU A 33 18.72 6.44 6.26
N ALA A 34 19.41 7.58 6.18
CA ALA A 34 18.73 8.88 6.06
C ALA A 34 17.83 8.93 4.81
N PHE A 35 18.27 8.32 3.71
CA PHE A 35 17.46 8.24 2.49
C PHE A 35 16.27 7.31 2.67
N ALA A 36 16.47 6.08 3.13
CA ALA A 36 15.38 5.12 3.35
C ALA A 36 14.32 5.62 4.35
N PHE A 37 14.74 6.34 5.39
CA PHE A 37 13.84 6.90 6.41
C PHE A 37 13.21 8.24 6.05
N ALA A 38 13.62 8.87 4.95
CA ALA A 38 13.09 10.18 4.58
C ALA A 38 11.55 10.22 4.48
N PRO A 39 10.86 9.21 3.91
CA PRO A 39 9.39 9.22 3.85
C PRO A 39 8.70 9.21 5.22
N PHE A 40 9.34 8.70 6.28
CA PHE A 40 8.79 8.78 7.64
C PHE A 40 8.73 10.21 8.16
N VAL A 41 9.50 11.14 7.59
CA VAL A 41 9.45 12.56 7.92
C VAL A 41 8.52 13.29 6.96
N SER A 42 8.67 13.05 5.65
CA SER A 42 7.94 13.80 4.62
C SER A 42 6.43 13.53 4.65
N ILE A 43 6.00 12.27 4.75
CA ILE A 43 4.56 11.92 4.71
C ILE A 43 3.79 12.58 5.86
N PRO A 44 4.19 12.44 7.15
CA PRO A 44 3.49 13.13 8.23
C PRO A 44 3.52 14.64 8.08
N ALA A 45 4.62 15.22 7.58
CA ALA A 45 4.71 16.67 7.38
C ALA A 45 3.64 17.17 6.40
N TYR A 46 3.45 16.50 5.25
CA TYR A 46 2.42 16.90 4.29
C TYR A 46 1.01 16.65 4.80
N CYS A 47 0.74 15.49 5.42
CA CYS A 47 -0.60 15.17 5.92
C CYS A 47 -1.02 16.13 7.04
N ILE A 48 -0.11 16.45 7.96
CA ILE A 48 -0.37 17.43 9.03
C ILE A 48 -0.56 18.83 8.44
N LEU A 49 0.25 19.22 7.46
CA LEU A 49 0.10 20.53 6.83
C LEU A 49 -1.21 20.66 6.06
N GLY A 50 -1.65 19.61 5.36
CA GLY A 50 -2.97 19.56 4.71
C GLY A 50 -4.12 19.73 5.69
N ILE A 51 -4.06 19.06 6.85
CA ILE A 51 -5.03 19.25 7.94
C ILE A 51 -5.00 20.70 8.46
N ILE A 52 -3.82 21.28 8.64
CA ILE A 52 -3.68 22.67 9.11
C ILE A 52 -4.28 23.65 8.09
N TYR A 53 -4.06 23.41 6.79
CA TYR A 53 -4.56 24.27 5.72
C TYR A 53 -6.09 24.26 5.68
N GLU A 54 -6.69 23.07 5.67
CA GLU A 54 -8.15 22.91 5.69
C GLU A 54 -8.76 23.59 6.92
N LYS A 55 -8.26 23.31 8.13
CA LYS A 55 -8.75 23.95 9.37
C LYS A 55 -8.52 25.46 9.46
N ALA A 56 -7.59 25.98 8.67
CA ALA A 56 -7.34 27.42 8.56
C ALA A 56 -8.12 28.09 7.41
N GLY A 57 -8.92 27.33 6.65
CA GLY A 57 -9.61 27.83 5.45
C GLY A 57 -8.65 28.23 4.33
N LEU A 58 -7.47 27.60 4.25
CA LEU A 58 -6.44 27.85 3.24
C LEU A 58 -6.47 26.77 2.17
N THR A 59 -6.38 27.18 0.90
CA THR A 59 -6.30 26.27 -0.25
C THR A 59 -4.93 25.59 -0.31
N ALA A 60 -4.91 24.26 -0.19
CA ALA A 60 -3.70 23.46 -0.40
C ALA A 60 -3.44 23.25 -1.90
N SER A 61 -2.18 23.29 -2.28
CA SER A 61 -1.69 22.91 -3.59
C SER A 61 -0.29 22.32 -3.42
N ALA A 62 0.22 21.63 -4.44
CA ALA A 62 1.55 21.04 -4.38
C ALA A 62 2.64 22.04 -3.97
N LEU A 63 2.54 23.30 -4.41
CA LEU A 63 3.48 24.36 -4.03
C LEU A 63 3.21 24.89 -2.63
N SER A 64 1.95 25.12 -2.27
CA SER A 64 1.61 25.75 -0.99
C SER A 64 1.96 24.85 0.20
N ILE A 65 1.82 23.53 0.08
CA ILE A 65 2.26 22.58 1.12
C ILE A 65 3.69 22.05 0.89
N GLY A 66 4.15 21.97 -0.36
CA GLY A 66 5.47 21.44 -0.72
C GLY A 66 6.62 22.37 -0.34
N LEU A 67 6.49 23.66 -0.66
CA LEU A 67 7.55 24.65 -0.44
C LEU A 67 7.85 24.86 1.04
N PRO A 68 6.88 25.01 1.97
CA PRO A 68 7.19 25.17 3.39
C PRO A 68 7.99 23.98 3.95
N VAL A 69 7.60 22.75 3.61
CA VAL A 69 8.31 21.53 4.05
C VAL A 69 9.73 21.50 3.50
N LEU A 70 9.93 21.87 2.22
CA LEU A 70 11.24 21.95 1.61
C LEU A 70 12.11 23.06 2.23
N ILE A 71 11.56 24.25 2.47
CA ILE A 71 12.26 25.39 3.09
C ILE A 71 12.73 25.02 4.49
N VAL A 72 11.84 24.46 5.33
CA VAL A 72 12.21 23.99 6.68
C VAL A 72 13.33 22.96 6.60
N SER A 73 13.24 22.03 5.64
CA SER A 73 14.26 20.99 5.44
C SER A 73 15.62 21.56 5.03
N LEU A 74 15.65 22.56 4.15
CA LEU A 74 16.87 23.27 3.73
C LEU A 74 17.47 24.09 4.87
N VAL A 75 16.65 24.77 5.68
CA VAL A 75 17.11 25.52 6.86
C VAL A 75 17.76 24.56 7.87
N VAL A 76 17.12 23.42 8.17
CA VAL A 76 17.67 22.40 9.07
C VAL A 76 19.01 21.87 8.55
N LEU A 77 19.11 21.61 7.24
CA LEU A 77 20.34 21.16 6.60
C LEU A 77 21.44 22.23 6.72
N GLY A 78 21.14 23.49 6.40
CA GLY A 78 22.08 24.61 6.47
C GLY A 78 22.61 24.85 7.89
N VAL A 79 21.72 24.88 8.89
CA VAL A 79 22.08 25.02 10.31
C VAL A 79 22.96 23.86 10.76
N SER A 80 22.61 22.62 10.39
CA SER A 80 23.39 21.43 10.70
C SER A 80 24.79 21.46 10.06
N ALA A 81 24.87 21.82 8.78
CA ALA A 81 26.12 21.93 8.05
C ALA A 81 27.03 23.00 8.66
N GLY A 82 26.48 24.16 9.03
CA GLY A 82 27.18 25.23 9.73
C GLY A 82 27.74 24.78 11.08
N ARG A 83 26.94 24.07 11.88
CA ARG A 83 27.39 23.50 13.17
C ARG A 83 28.50 22.47 12.99
N LYS A 84 28.37 21.56 12.02
CA LYS A 84 29.39 20.55 11.71
C LYS A 84 30.70 21.20 11.22
N ARG A 85 30.63 22.26 10.42
CA ARG A 85 31.80 23.03 9.96
C ARG A 85 32.52 23.70 11.13
N LYS A 86 31.80 24.39 12.02
CA LYS A 86 32.37 25.04 13.21
C LYS A 86 32.99 24.01 14.17
N GLN A 87 32.34 22.86 14.35
CA GLN A 87 32.90 21.78 15.16
C GLN A 87 34.19 21.22 14.54
N ARG A 88 34.25 21.01 13.22
CA ARG A 88 35.45 20.55 12.51
C ARG A 88 36.62 21.52 12.62
N GLN A 89 36.34 22.83 12.55
CA GLN A 89 37.33 23.88 12.75
C GLN A 89 37.86 23.88 14.19
N ASN A 90 36.98 23.72 15.18
CA ASN A 90 37.38 23.69 16.60
C ASN A 90 38.11 22.41 17.01
N THR A 91 37.83 21.27 16.40
CA THR A 91 38.45 19.98 16.79
C THR A 91 39.61 19.55 15.91
N GLY A 92 40.05 20.37 14.94
CA GLY A 92 41.23 20.13 14.08
C GLY A 92 41.22 18.83 13.25
N GLY A 93 40.11 18.08 13.25
CA GLY A 93 40.07 16.70 12.78
C GLY A 93 39.03 16.49 11.68
N ALA A 94 39.50 16.15 10.49
CA ALA A 94 38.66 15.56 9.46
C ALA A 94 38.26 14.14 9.90
N GLN A 95 37.13 14.01 10.59
CA GLN A 95 36.54 12.69 10.84
C GLN A 95 36.23 12.07 9.47
N LYS A 96 37.02 11.08 9.04
CA LYS A 96 36.77 10.29 7.82
C LYS A 96 35.43 9.59 8.03
N SER A 97 34.47 9.86 7.16
CA SER A 97 33.23 9.09 7.12
C SER A 97 33.58 7.65 6.75
N GLU A 98 33.32 6.69 7.63
CA GLU A 98 33.44 5.29 7.27
C GLU A 98 32.49 4.98 6.09
N PRO A 99 32.97 4.28 5.05
CA PRO A 99 32.13 3.90 3.93
C PRO A 99 30.98 3.02 4.42
N SER A 100 29.78 3.30 3.91
CA SER A 100 28.57 2.55 4.29
C SER A 100 28.72 1.05 4.02
N SER A 101 28.41 0.20 5.00
CA SER A 101 28.44 -1.26 4.85
C SER A 101 27.48 -1.79 3.77
N LEU A 102 26.50 -0.98 3.36
CA LEU A 102 25.53 -1.29 2.30
C LEU A 102 26.08 -1.13 0.87
N GLY A 103 27.18 -0.41 0.64
CA GLY A 103 27.72 -0.19 -0.71
C GLY A 103 26.65 0.22 -1.74
N LEU A 104 26.55 -0.56 -2.82
CA LEU A 104 25.57 -0.39 -3.93
C LEU A 104 24.33 -1.28 -3.81
N TYR A 105 24.17 -2.08 -2.73
CA TYR A 105 23.01 -2.96 -2.58
C TYR A 105 21.66 -2.23 -2.63
N PRO A 106 21.49 -1.04 -2.02
CA PRO A 106 20.23 -0.29 -2.15
C PRO A 106 19.83 -0.03 -3.62
N LEU A 107 20.80 0.34 -4.46
CA LEU A 107 20.58 0.56 -5.90
C LEU A 107 20.25 -0.75 -6.62
N LEU A 108 20.87 -1.87 -6.23
CA LEU A 108 20.53 -3.18 -6.78
C LEU A 108 19.07 -3.56 -6.47
N TYR A 109 18.59 -3.34 -5.25
CA TYR A 109 17.19 -3.62 -4.90
C TYR A 109 16.24 -2.76 -5.73
N ILE A 110 16.53 -1.46 -5.86
CA ILE A 110 15.75 -0.54 -6.70
C ILE A 110 15.74 -1.01 -8.16
N GLY A 111 16.91 -1.35 -8.71
CA GLY A 111 17.04 -1.82 -10.09
C GLY A 111 16.28 -3.12 -10.36
N VAL A 112 16.37 -4.11 -9.46
CA VAL A 112 15.59 -5.36 -9.58
C VAL A 112 14.10 -5.08 -9.43
N GLY A 113 13.70 -4.24 -8.47
CA GLY A 113 12.31 -3.83 -8.28
C GLY A 113 11.73 -3.16 -9.53
N LEU A 114 12.45 -2.19 -10.11
CA LEU A 114 12.08 -1.55 -11.36
C LEU A 114 11.95 -2.56 -12.51
N ALA A 115 12.89 -3.49 -12.65
CA ALA A 115 12.86 -4.49 -13.71
C ALA A 115 11.64 -5.43 -13.58
N VAL A 116 11.40 -5.98 -12.38
CA VAL A 116 10.29 -6.90 -12.13
C VAL A 116 8.95 -6.18 -12.25
N TYR A 117 8.82 -4.97 -11.67
CA TYR A 117 7.61 -4.16 -11.75
C TYR A 117 7.28 -3.77 -13.20
N SER A 118 8.28 -3.31 -13.95
CA SER A 118 8.07 -2.90 -15.34
C SER A 118 7.67 -4.08 -16.23
N PHE A 119 8.31 -5.23 -16.05
CA PHE A 119 8.09 -6.40 -16.90
C PHE A 119 6.79 -7.17 -16.60
N PHE A 120 6.35 -7.24 -15.34
CA PHE A 120 5.15 -8.01 -15.00
C PHE A 120 3.88 -7.17 -14.79
N TYR A 121 4.03 -5.88 -14.49
CA TYR A 121 2.89 -5.01 -14.23
C TYR A 121 2.74 -3.96 -15.33
N LEU A 122 3.71 -3.06 -15.49
CA LEU A 122 3.56 -1.94 -16.45
C LEU A 122 3.43 -2.41 -17.90
N SER A 123 4.16 -3.45 -18.31
CA SER A 123 4.08 -3.96 -19.68
C SER A 123 2.74 -4.66 -20.01
N ALA A 124 1.92 -4.94 -18.99
CA ALA A 124 0.61 -5.56 -19.18
C ALA A 124 -0.51 -4.52 -19.33
N MET A 125 -0.25 -3.26 -18.98
CA MET A 125 -1.20 -2.16 -19.13
C MET A 125 -1.25 -1.70 -20.59
N PRO A 126 -2.44 -1.40 -21.15
CA PRO A 126 -2.55 -0.80 -22.48
C PRO A 126 -1.80 0.54 -22.57
N THR A 127 -1.98 1.41 -21.57
CA THR A 127 -1.16 2.61 -21.37
C THR A 127 -0.85 2.80 -19.88
N LEU A 128 0.15 3.63 -19.57
CA LEU A 128 0.55 3.93 -18.19
C LEU A 128 -0.48 4.76 -17.40
N GLY A 129 -1.55 5.24 -18.07
CA GLY A 129 -2.67 5.93 -17.44
C GLY A 129 -3.91 5.05 -17.21
N HIS A 130 -3.92 3.80 -17.71
CA HIS A 130 -5.01 2.87 -17.43
C HIS A 130 -4.96 2.41 -15.97
N VAL A 131 -6.15 2.29 -15.38
CA VAL A 131 -6.33 2.03 -13.96
C VAL A 131 -7.34 0.93 -13.73
N ALA A 132 -7.29 0.32 -12.55
CA ALA A 132 -8.27 -0.69 -12.16
C ALA A 132 -9.57 -0.04 -11.66
N GLU A 133 -10.70 -0.49 -12.19
CA GLU A 133 -12.05 0.01 -11.89
C GLU A 133 -12.76 -0.85 -10.84
N THR A 134 -12.20 -0.87 -9.63
CA THR A 134 -12.75 -1.64 -8.50
C THR A 134 -13.40 -0.73 -7.45
N TYR A 135 -14.13 -1.33 -6.51
CA TYR A 135 -14.88 -0.64 -5.46
C TYR A 135 -14.11 0.49 -4.76
N ASP A 136 -12.93 0.20 -4.20
CA ASP A 136 -12.12 1.20 -3.49
C ASP A 136 -11.47 2.22 -4.44
N ASN A 137 -11.16 1.80 -5.66
CA ASN A 137 -10.41 2.60 -6.62
C ASN A 137 -11.22 3.74 -7.20
N VAL A 138 -12.53 3.56 -7.40
CA VAL A 138 -13.46 4.64 -7.79
C VAL A 138 -13.33 5.82 -6.82
N PHE A 139 -13.46 5.53 -5.52
CA PHE A 139 -13.29 6.54 -4.46
C PHE A 139 -11.89 7.17 -4.50
N HIS A 140 -10.84 6.37 -4.73
CA HIS A 140 -9.47 6.87 -4.74
C HIS A 140 -9.18 7.87 -5.86
N TYR A 141 -9.66 7.64 -7.08
CA TYR A 141 -9.41 8.55 -8.20
C TYR A 141 -10.22 9.84 -8.02
N ASN A 142 -11.48 9.71 -7.62
CA ASN A 142 -12.35 10.85 -7.33
C ASN A 142 -11.80 11.71 -6.17
N LEU A 143 -11.21 11.10 -5.14
CA LEU A 143 -10.59 11.85 -4.05
C LEU A 143 -9.32 12.60 -4.47
N ILE A 144 -8.49 12.03 -5.35
CA ILE A 144 -7.31 12.75 -5.88
C ILE A 144 -7.76 13.99 -6.66
N ARG A 145 -8.77 13.84 -7.54
CA ARG A 145 -9.35 14.95 -8.30
C ARG A 145 -9.87 16.03 -7.37
N SER A 146 -10.73 15.65 -6.44
CA SER A 146 -11.33 16.57 -5.46
C SER A 146 -10.27 17.30 -4.64
N PHE A 147 -9.19 16.63 -4.22
CA PHE A 147 -8.09 17.31 -3.55
C PHE A 147 -7.51 18.43 -4.42
N VAL A 148 -7.20 18.15 -5.68
CA VAL A 148 -6.56 19.13 -6.57
C VAL A 148 -7.47 20.33 -6.86
N GLU A 149 -8.77 20.11 -7.03
CA GLU A 149 -9.74 21.17 -7.33
C GLU A 149 -10.11 22.00 -6.09
N SER A 150 -10.52 21.35 -5.00
CA SER A 150 -10.94 22.05 -3.77
C SER A 150 -9.77 22.68 -3.01
N GLY A 151 -8.56 22.10 -3.16
CA GLY A 151 -7.44 22.36 -2.27
C GLY A 151 -7.61 21.84 -0.83
N ALA A 152 -8.60 20.99 -0.56
CA ALA A 152 -8.83 20.40 0.76
C ALA A 152 -8.06 19.07 0.94
N TRP A 153 -6.72 19.12 0.99
CA TRP A 153 -5.87 17.92 1.08
C TRP A 153 -5.79 17.35 2.51
N SER A 154 -6.94 17.05 3.11
CA SER A 154 -7.06 16.72 4.54
C SER A 154 -7.35 15.23 4.77
N SER A 155 -6.73 14.65 5.80
CA SER A 155 -7.06 13.31 6.32
C SER A 155 -8.16 13.33 7.38
N LEU A 156 -8.69 14.50 7.74
CA LEU A 156 -9.81 14.64 8.69
C LEU A 156 -11.12 15.05 8.01
N ASP A 157 -11.04 15.43 6.74
CA ASP A 157 -12.17 16.00 6.00
C ASP A 157 -12.06 15.74 4.50
N GLY A 158 -11.61 14.54 4.14
CA GLY A 158 -11.44 14.17 2.74
C GLY A 158 -12.77 13.81 2.11
N SER A 159 -13.27 14.65 1.20
CA SER A 159 -14.49 14.41 0.42
C SER A 159 -14.15 14.17 -1.05
N VAL A 160 -15.03 13.45 -1.76
CA VAL A 160 -14.98 13.37 -3.24
C VAL A 160 -15.83 14.45 -3.92
N TYR A 161 -16.50 15.28 -3.11
CA TYR A 161 -17.31 16.43 -3.51
C TYR A 161 -16.66 17.72 -3.00
N LEU A 162 -16.78 18.80 -3.78
CA LEU A 162 -16.05 20.04 -3.55
C LEU A 162 -16.65 20.88 -2.42
N ASP A 163 -17.98 20.97 -2.36
CA ASP A 163 -18.70 21.76 -1.37
C ASP A 163 -19.90 21.00 -0.78
N GLU A 164 -20.31 21.43 0.41
CA GLU A 164 -21.56 21.05 1.05
C GLU A 164 -22.74 21.81 0.44
N GLY A 165 -23.83 21.12 0.14
CA GLY A 165 -25.05 21.77 -0.36
C GLY A 165 -25.90 20.86 -1.23
N ALA A 166 -26.73 21.46 -2.08
CA ALA A 166 -27.63 20.70 -2.94
C ALA A 166 -26.92 19.86 -4.01
N ASN A 167 -25.64 20.14 -4.31
CA ASN A 167 -24.83 19.37 -5.26
C ASN A 167 -24.16 18.13 -4.61
N TYR A 168 -24.62 17.74 -3.42
CA TYR A 168 -24.06 16.66 -2.60
C TYR A 168 -25.10 15.54 -2.41
N PRO A 169 -24.88 14.31 -2.94
CA PRO A 169 -25.89 13.23 -2.90
C PRO A 169 -26.14 12.64 -1.52
N TYR A 170 -25.42 13.04 -0.47
CA TYR A 170 -25.52 12.45 0.87
C TYR A 170 -26.07 13.46 1.90
N ALA A 171 -26.72 12.97 2.95
CA ALA A 171 -27.38 13.79 3.96
C ALA A 171 -26.42 14.45 4.95
N ILE A 172 -25.23 13.85 5.21
CA ILE A 172 -24.26 14.33 6.20
C ILE A 172 -22.83 13.95 5.75
N LEU A 173 -21.90 14.91 5.81
CA LEU A 173 -20.47 14.61 5.72
C LEU A 173 -19.98 13.92 6.98
N SER A 174 -19.38 12.74 6.79
CA SER A 174 -18.53 12.18 7.83
C SER A 174 -17.20 12.93 7.82
N HIS A 175 -17.02 13.91 8.73
CA HIS A 175 -15.71 14.50 9.08
C HIS A 175 -14.83 13.51 9.85
N GLU A 176 -14.81 12.25 9.41
CA GLU A 176 -14.07 11.18 10.04
C GLU A 176 -12.66 11.08 9.49
N PHE A 177 -11.74 10.61 10.33
CA PHE A 177 -10.38 10.37 9.91
C PHE A 177 -10.35 9.35 8.77
N TYR A 178 -9.77 9.74 7.64
CA TYR A 178 -9.47 8.86 6.52
C TYR A 178 -7.96 8.90 6.20
N PRO A 179 -7.27 7.75 6.07
CA PRO A 179 -5.84 7.71 5.80
C PRO A 179 -5.52 8.12 4.33
N ALA A 180 -5.40 9.42 4.10
CA ALA A 180 -5.30 10.00 2.75
C ALA A 180 -3.86 10.27 2.26
N ALA A 181 -2.82 9.68 2.87
CA ALA A 181 -1.44 9.96 2.46
C ALA A 181 -1.16 9.54 1.01
N TRP A 182 -1.72 8.43 0.55
CA TRP A 182 -1.55 8.00 -0.84
C TRP A 182 -2.15 9.02 -1.81
N HIS A 183 -3.35 9.54 -1.51
CA HIS A 183 -4.03 10.57 -2.28
C HIS A 183 -3.25 11.88 -2.28
N THR A 184 -2.79 12.32 -1.11
CA THR A 184 -1.96 13.52 -0.94
C THR A 184 -0.72 13.46 -1.81
N ILE A 185 0.00 12.33 -1.79
CA ILE A 185 1.23 12.15 -2.58
C ILE A 185 0.94 12.08 -4.09
N SER A 186 -0.13 11.40 -4.51
CA SER A 186 -0.55 11.35 -5.91
C SER A 186 -0.96 12.74 -6.44
N SER A 187 -1.60 13.55 -5.60
CA SER A 187 -2.08 14.90 -5.94
C SER A 187 -0.95 15.87 -6.28
N PHE A 188 0.28 15.66 -5.80
CA PHE A 188 1.43 16.51 -6.17
C PHE A 188 1.70 16.50 -7.68
N ALA A 189 1.64 15.33 -8.33
CA ALA A 189 1.93 15.24 -9.75
C ALA A 189 0.81 15.90 -10.58
N VAL A 190 -0.45 15.66 -10.21
CA VAL A 190 -1.63 16.27 -10.86
C VAL A 190 -1.60 17.79 -10.68
N SER A 191 -1.45 18.28 -9.45
CA SER A 191 -1.44 19.73 -9.15
C SER A 191 -0.29 20.51 -9.78
N LEU A 192 0.89 19.90 -10.00
CA LEU A 192 2.03 20.61 -10.61
C LEU A 192 2.01 20.61 -12.14
N PHE A 193 1.46 19.58 -12.77
CA PHE A 193 1.66 19.33 -14.20
C PHE A 193 0.38 19.01 -14.97
N ASN A 194 -0.78 19.02 -14.30
CA ASN A 194 -2.07 18.61 -14.84
C ASN A 194 -2.01 17.23 -15.54
N VAL A 195 -1.25 16.28 -14.99
CA VAL A 195 -1.19 14.92 -15.52
C VAL A 195 -2.48 14.16 -15.17
N PRO A 196 -2.93 13.22 -16.02
CA PRO A 196 -4.11 12.41 -15.70
C PRO A 196 -3.97 11.68 -14.35
N VAL A 197 -5.04 11.64 -13.57
CA VAL A 197 -5.07 11.03 -12.22
C VAL A 197 -4.57 9.59 -12.24
N GLY A 198 -4.93 8.82 -13.26
CA GLY A 198 -4.46 7.44 -13.41
C GLY A 198 -2.94 7.31 -13.57
N VAL A 199 -2.29 8.25 -14.28
CA VAL A 199 -0.83 8.30 -14.41
C VAL A 199 -0.18 8.60 -13.06
N ALA A 200 -0.73 9.57 -12.33
CA ALA A 200 -0.28 9.94 -10.99
C ALA A 200 -0.39 8.75 -10.03
N ALA A 201 -1.53 8.06 -10.00
CA ALA A 201 -1.77 6.88 -9.17
C ALA A 201 -0.78 5.74 -9.46
N ASN A 202 -0.59 5.40 -10.74
CA ASN A 202 0.36 4.38 -11.16
C ASN A 202 1.82 4.75 -10.84
N ALA A 203 2.19 6.02 -11.03
CA ALA A 203 3.52 6.52 -10.69
C ALA A 203 3.78 6.46 -9.17
N THR A 204 2.79 6.82 -8.36
CA THR A 204 2.85 6.68 -6.90
C THR A 204 3.10 5.23 -6.50
N ASN A 205 2.29 4.30 -7.01
CA ASN A 205 2.44 2.87 -6.75
C ASN A 205 3.83 2.36 -7.18
N CYS A 206 4.30 2.78 -8.34
CA CYS A 206 5.65 2.44 -8.84
C CYS A 206 6.74 2.85 -7.84
N VAL A 207 6.78 4.12 -7.40
CA VAL A 207 7.83 4.61 -6.49
C VAL A 207 7.77 3.91 -5.13
N PHE A 208 6.58 3.63 -4.60
CA PHE A 208 6.46 2.91 -3.33
C PHE A 208 6.98 1.47 -3.43
N ILE A 209 6.71 0.76 -4.52
CA ILE A 209 7.19 -0.61 -4.69
C ILE A 209 8.68 -0.65 -5.05
N THR A 210 9.13 0.18 -5.99
CA THR A 210 10.50 0.07 -6.53
C THR A 210 11.52 0.77 -5.65
N CYS A 211 11.14 1.81 -4.90
CA CYS A 211 12.02 2.55 -4.01
C CYS A 211 11.75 2.24 -2.53
N VAL A 212 10.53 2.49 -2.04
CA VAL A 212 10.24 2.39 -0.60
C VAL A 212 10.38 0.94 -0.11
N PHE A 213 9.71 0.00 -0.76
CA PHE A 213 9.77 -1.42 -0.36
C PHE A 213 11.16 -2.01 -0.55
N SER A 214 11.87 -1.65 -1.63
CA SER A 214 13.27 -2.00 -1.89
C SER A 214 14.20 -1.58 -0.74
N LEU A 215 14.19 -0.31 -0.38
CA LEU A 215 15.07 0.24 0.64
C LEU A 215 14.72 -0.30 2.04
N SER A 216 13.42 -0.41 2.33
CA SER A 216 12.90 -1.00 3.55
C SER A 216 13.41 -2.43 3.74
N SER A 217 13.24 -3.26 2.72
CA SER A 217 13.68 -4.66 2.73
C SER A 217 15.19 -4.78 2.80
N CYS A 218 15.94 -3.94 2.07
CA CYS A 218 17.39 -3.93 2.08
C CYS A 218 17.95 -3.68 3.49
N LEU A 219 17.47 -2.64 4.18
CA LEU A 219 17.90 -2.32 5.55
C LEU A 219 17.51 -3.41 6.56
N PHE A 220 16.28 -3.91 6.47
CA PHE A 220 15.81 -4.98 7.34
C PHE A 220 16.66 -6.25 7.17
N LEU A 221 16.87 -6.71 5.94
CA LEU A 221 17.69 -7.89 5.64
C LEU A 221 19.16 -7.67 6.03
N ASN A 222 19.71 -6.47 5.83
CA ASN A 222 21.05 -6.12 6.29
C ASN A 222 21.19 -6.34 7.81
N ARG A 223 20.20 -5.84 8.56
CA ARG A 223 20.15 -5.98 10.02
C ARG A 223 19.95 -7.41 10.48
N LEU A 224 19.11 -8.16 9.79
CA LEU A 224 18.84 -9.57 10.10
C LEU A 224 20.06 -10.43 9.86
N PHE A 225 20.73 -10.29 8.71
CA PHE A 225 21.85 -11.15 8.31
C PHE A 225 23.23 -10.64 8.70
N LYS A 226 23.31 -9.50 9.42
CA LYS A 226 24.55 -8.89 9.91
C LYS A 226 25.54 -8.62 8.77
N GLU A 227 25.10 -7.87 7.76
CA GLU A 227 25.95 -7.42 6.65
C GLU A 227 26.53 -8.55 5.79
N ASN A 228 25.87 -9.71 5.78
CA ASN A 228 26.24 -10.80 4.90
C ASN A 228 25.92 -10.43 3.45
N ARG A 229 26.96 -10.10 2.69
CA ARG A 229 26.92 -9.69 1.27
C ARG A 229 26.15 -10.65 0.36
N LEU A 230 26.27 -11.97 0.57
CA LEU A 230 25.55 -12.95 -0.23
C LEU A 230 24.06 -12.97 0.11
N ALA A 231 23.69 -12.88 1.39
CA ALA A 231 22.29 -12.78 1.79
C ALA A 231 21.64 -11.49 1.28
N LEU A 232 22.38 -10.37 1.29
CA LEU A 232 21.91 -9.11 0.70
C LEU A 232 21.70 -9.20 -0.81
N LEU A 233 22.67 -9.80 -1.53
CA LEU A 233 22.54 -10.05 -2.96
C LEU A 233 21.29 -10.89 -3.28
N ILE A 234 21.11 -12.00 -2.57
CA ILE A 234 19.94 -12.88 -2.71
C ILE A 234 18.64 -12.11 -2.41
N GLY A 235 18.65 -11.31 -1.33
CA GLY A 235 17.49 -10.53 -0.93
C GLY A 235 17.00 -9.56 -1.99
N ALA A 236 17.87 -9.01 -2.84
CA ALA A 236 17.47 -8.13 -3.94
C ALA A 236 16.49 -8.83 -4.89
N PHE A 237 16.74 -10.10 -5.20
CA PHE A 237 15.91 -10.91 -6.09
C PHE A 237 14.70 -11.53 -5.39
N ILE A 238 14.80 -11.83 -4.09
CA ILE A 238 13.71 -12.50 -3.35
C ILE A 238 12.66 -11.51 -2.82
N THR A 239 13.01 -10.23 -2.63
CA THR A 239 12.09 -9.20 -2.10
C THR A 239 10.79 -9.13 -2.91
N PHE A 240 10.86 -9.34 -4.23
CA PHE A 240 9.72 -9.25 -5.16
C PHE A 240 9.14 -10.60 -5.57
N ALA A 241 9.62 -11.71 -5.00
CA ALA A 241 9.27 -13.07 -5.44
C ALA A 241 7.91 -13.56 -4.91
N PHE A 242 7.46 -13.03 -3.78
CA PHE A 242 6.21 -13.44 -3.15
C PHE A 242 5.02 -12.90 -3.91
N GLY A 243 4.10 -13.79 -4.30
CA GLY A 243 2.91 -13.38 -5.03
C GLY A 243 1.97 -12.52 -4.20
N ALA A 244 1.75 -12.91 -2.94
CA ALA A 244 0.81 -12.24 -2.05
C ALA A 244 1.14 -10.76 -1.76
N TYR A 245 2.42 -10.36 -1.79
CA TYR A 245 2.80 -8.95 -1.72
C TYR A 245 4.09 -8.70 -2.53
N PRO A 246 4.11 -7.69 -3.43
CA PRO A 246 3.09 -6.65 -3.62
C PRO A 246 1.97 -7.01 -4.62
N TRP A 247 2.12 -8.08 -5.38
CA TRP A 247 1.38 -8.26 -6.65
C TRP A 247 -0.12 -8.49 -6.50
N VAL A 248 -0.53 -9.32 -5.55
CA VAL A 248 -1.97 -9.54 -5.28
C VAL A 248 -2.64 -8.22 -4.89
N ILE A 249 -2.04 -7.46 -3.98
CA ILE A 249 -2.57 -6.17 -3.48
C ILE A 249 -2.49 -5.05 -4.52
N LEU A 250 -1.70 -5.23 -5.58
CA LEU A 250 -1.52 -4.25 -6.66
C LEU A 250 -2.42 -4.54 -7.87
N ALA A 251 -2.54 -5.81 -8.25
CA ALA A 251 -3.13 -6.22 -9.53
C ALA A 251 -4.46 -6.97 -9.38
N HIS A 252 -4.55 -7.93 -8.45
CA HIS A 252 -5.75 -8.77 -8.29
C HIS A 252 -6.79 -8.15 -7.35
N TRP A 253 -6.33 -7.60 -6.23
CA TRP A 253 -7.15 -6.98 -5.19
C TRP A 253 -6.55 -5.61 -4.88
N PRO A 254 -6.68 -4.64 -5.81
CA PRO A 254 -5.97 -3.37 -5.75
C PRO A 254 -6.41 -2.57 -4.51
N LEU A 255 -5.55 -2.53 -3.50
CA LEU A 255 -5.74 -1.76 -2.27
C LEU A 255 -4.54 -0.83 -2.09
N TYR A 256 -4.47 0.26 -2.85
CA TYR A 256 -3.27 1.07 -2.95
C TYR A 256 -2.80 1.71 -1.63
N PRO A 257 -3.67 2.24 -0.75
CA PRO A 257 -3.25 2.69 0.57
C PRO A 257 -2.64 1.57 1.43
N ASN A 258 -3.20 0.34 1.34
CA ASN A 258 -2.63 -0.83 2.00
C ASN A 258 -1.30 -1.28 1.37
N LEU A 259 -1.17 -1.17 0.04
CA LEU A 259 0.05 -1.47 -0.70
C LEU A 259 1.22 -0.62 -0.17
N VAL A 260 1.03 0.71 -0.10
CA VAL A 260 2.09 1.65 0.26
C VAL A 260 2.43 1.62 1.75
N SER A 261 1.45 1.43 2.63
CA SER A 261 1.69 1.26 4.07
C SER A 261 2.48 -0.03 4.35
N THR A 262 2.17 -1.13 3.66
CA THR A 262 2.86 -2.42 3.81
C THR A 262 4.31 -2.36 3.30
N ALA A 263 4.62 -1.47 2.34
CA ALA A 263 5.98 -1.27 1.83
C ALA A 263 6.96 -0.83 2.93
N PHE A 264 6.46 -0.12 3.96
CA PHE A 264 7.25 0.37 5.09
C PHE A 264 7.45 -0.64 6.22
N VAL A 265 6.72 -1.76 6.24
CA VAL A 265 6.75 -2.76 7.32
C VAL A 265 8.19 -3.21 7.64
N PRO A 266 9.05 -3.56 6.65
CA PRO A 266 10.42 -3.95 6.95
C PRO A 266 11.25 -2.82 7.58
N LEU A 267 11.05 -1.57 7.14
CA LEU A 267 11.77 -0.40 7.66
C LEU A 267 11.35 -0.06 9.09
N LEU A 268 10.06 -0.16 9.40
CA LEU A 268 9.57 0.08 10.75
C LEU A 268 10.06 -1.02 11.71
N CYS A 269 10.11 -2.27 11.25
CA CYS A 269 10.76 -3.36 11.99
C CYS A 269 12.24 -3.07 12.26
N PHE A 270 12.97 -2.60 11.24
CA PHE A 270 14.37 -2.19 11.38
C PHE A 270 14.52 -1.06 12.41
N ALA A 271 13.70 -0.01 12.34
CA ALA A 271 13.71 1.12 13.27
C ALA A 271 13.52 0.65 14.72
N PHE A 272 12.50 -0.18 14.96
CA PHE A 272 12.23 -0.75 16.28
C PHE A 272 13.43 -1.54 16.81
N MET A 273 13.98 -2.46 15.99
CA MET A 273 15.13 -3.28 16.38
C MET A 273 16.37 -2.44 16.71
N GLN A 274 16.56 -1.29 16.05
CA GLN A 274 17.65 -0.37 16.34
C GLN A 274 17.38 0.47 17.58
N ALA A 275 16.12 0.88 17.81
CA ALA A 275 15.68 1.64 18.98
C ALA A 275 15.86 0.84 20.28
N VAL A 276 15.50 -0.45 20.28
CA VAL A 276 15.63 -1.32 21.47
C VAL A 276 16.95 -2.08 21.54
N GLY A 277 17.73 -2.08 20.45
CA GLY A 277 18.95 -2.88 20.31
C GLY A 277 20.06 -2.46 21.28
N VAL A 278 20.51 -3.40 22.13
CA VAL A 278 21.58 -3.14 23.13
C VAL A 278 22.92 -2.77 22.49
N SER A 279 23.17 -3.17 21.24
CA SER A 279 24.37 -2.83 20.47
C SER A 279 24.36 -1.40 19.92
N THR A 280 23.20 -0.76 19.80
CA THR A 280 23.10 0.60 19.26
C THR A 280 23.53 1.61 20.33
N PRO A 281 24.39 2.59 20.02
CA PRO A 281 24.74 3.67 20.94
C PRO A 281 23.51 4.45 21.44
N LYS A 282 23.46 4.81 22.74
CA LYS A 282 22.28 5.48 23.36
C LYS A 282 21.79 6.71 22.58
N LYS A 283 22.71 7.57 22.12
CA LYS A 283 22.36 8.77 21.33
C LYS A 283 21.74 8.44 19.97
N GLN A 284 22.13 7.34 19.33
CA GLN A 284 21.52 6.88 18.08
C GLN A 284 20.17 6.21 18.32
N ARG A 285 19.98 5.50 19.45
CA ARG A 285 18.67 4.92 19.80
C ARG A 285 17.57 5.96 19.86
N ALA A 286 17.83 7.14 20.44
CA ALA A 286 16.85 8.21 20.48
C ALA A 286 16.37 8.62 19.07
N VAL A 287 17.28 8.67 18.09
CA VAL A 287 16.93 8.94 16.69
C VAL A 287 16.02 7.84 16.13
N TYR A 288 16.36 6.56 16.35
CA TYR A 288 15.51 5.46 15.89
C TYR A 288 14.16 5.37 16.62
N VAL A 289 14.06 5.81 17.88
CA VAL A 289 12.77 5.94 18.59
C VAL A 289 11.90 7.00 17.89
N VAL A 290 12.47 8.18 17.62
CA VAL A 290 11.74 9.25 16.89
C VAL A 290 11.31 8.75 15.51
N LEU A 291 12.22 8.10 14.77
CA LEU A 291 11.90 7.50 13.47
C LEU A 291 10.84 6.40 13.56
N PHE A 292 10.81 5.61 14.62
CA PHE A 292 9.78 4.61 14.84
C PHE A 292 8.41 5.27 15.07
N VAL A 293 8.34 6.33 15.90
CA VAL A 293 7.09 7.07 16.11
C VAL A 293 6.61 7.75 14.83
N LEU A 294 7.51 8.44 14.13
CA LEU A 294 7.23 9.06 12.84
C LEU A 294 6.82 8.03 11.77
N GLY A 295 7.42 6.85 11.78
CA GLY A 295 7.04 5.75 10.89
C GLY A 295 5.67 5.16 11.21
N VAL A 296 5.30 5.02 12.49
CA VAL A 296 3.94 4.65 12.90
C VAL A 296 2.93 5.70 12.42
N MET A 297 3.25 6.98 12.56
CA MET A 297 2.43 8.09 12.09
C MET A 297 2.28 8.09 10.56
N ALA A 298 3.38 7.93 9.81
CA ALA A 298 3.36 7.83 8.35
C ALA A 298 2.49 6.66 7.89
N ILE A 299 2.67 5.48 8.51
CA ILE A 299 1.84 4.31 8.21
C ILE A 299 0.36 4.56 8.58
N ALA A 300 0.07 5.24 9.69
CA ALA A 300 -1.30 5.57 10.08
C ALA A 300 -2.00 6.44 9.03
N PHE A 301 -1.30 7.43 8.46
CA PHE A 301 -1.82 8.23 7.35
C PHE A 301 -1.90 7.48 6.02
N CYS A 302 -1.10 6.42 5.81
CA CYS A 302 -1.19 5.59 4.61
C CYS A 302 -2.29 4.53 4.72
N GLN A 303 -2.24 3.67 5.72
CA GLN A 303 -3.26 2.71 6.11
C GLN A 303 -2.85 2.09 7.47
N PRO A 304 -3.64 2.25 8.55
CA PRO A 304 -3.24 1.82 9.90
C PRO A 304 -2.96 0.33 10.08
N ASN A 305 -3.54 -0.54 9.24
CA ASN A 305 -3.44 -2.00 9.40
C ASN A 305 -1.99 -2.52 9.32
N ALA A 306 -1.09 -1.85 8.59
CA ALA A 306 0.31 -2.25 8.49
C ALA A 306 1.08 -2.08 9.81
N VAL A 307 0.61 -1.26 10.76
CA VAL A 307 1.16 -1.22 12.12
C VAL A 307 0.96 -2.57 12.81
N PHE A 308 -0.19 -3.22 12.62
CA PHE A 308 -0.47 -4.53 13.20
C PHE A 308 0.36 -5.64 12.54
N VAL A 309 0.72 -5.50 11.26
CA VAL A 309 1.69 -6.39 10.57
C VAL A 309 3.04 -6.32 11.28
N VAL A 310 3.51 -5.10 11.60
CA VAL A 310 4.76 -4.87 12.34
C VAL A 310 4.66 -5.46 13.75
N MET A 311 3.53 -5.32 14.44
CA MET A 311 3.31 -5.95 15.76
C MET A 311 3.43 -7.48 15.69
N VAL A 312 2.81 -8.12 14.71
CA VAL A 312 2.88 -9.59 14.53
C VAL A 312 4.32 -10.03 14.25
N ILE A 313 5.05 -9.33 13.36
CA ILE A 313 6.43 -9.66 13.02
C ILE A 313 7.38 -9.45 14.22
N LEU A 314 7.17 -8.39 15.00
CA LEU A 314 8.06 -8.05 16.12
C LEU A 314 7.71 -8.74 17.43
N ALA A 315 6.49 -9.25 17.62
CA ALA A 315 6.09 -9.90 18.87
C ALA A 315 7.05 -11.04 19.28
N PRO A 316 7.41 -11.99 18.40
CA PRO A 316 8.41 -13.01 18.72
C PRO A 316 9.82 -12.44 18.95
N TYR A 317 10.19 -11.34 18.27
CA TYR A 317 11.46 -10.67 18.50
C TYR A 317 11.56 -10.07 19.91
N VAL A 318 10.49 -9.38 20.36
CA VAL A 318 10.39 -8.80 21.70
C VAL A 318 10.50 -9.90 22.76
N VAL A 319 9.78 -11.01 22.59
CA VAL A 319 9.90 -12.16 23.51
C VAL A 319 11.33 -12.73 23.49
N TYR A 320 11.93 -12.90 22.32
CA TYR A 320 13.24 -13.55 22.19
C TYR A 320 14.40 -12.70 22.75
N GLU A 321 14.52 -11.44 22.32
CA GLU A 321 15.60 -10.54 22.77
C GLU A 321 15.30 -9.95 24.15
N GLY A 322 14.04 -9.64 24.47
CA GLY A 322 13.63 -9.13 25.78
C GLY A 322 13.91 -10.15 26.90
N SER A 323 13.45 -11.40 26.74
CA SER A 323 13.72 -12.46 27.73
C SER A 323 15.21 -12.71 27.93
N LYS A 324 15.99 -12.62 26.86
CA LYS A 324 17.44 -12.76 26.89
C LYS A 324 18.11 -11.60 27.64
N ALA A 325 17.68 -10.36 27.39
CA ALA A 325 18.20 -9.17 28.08
C ALA A 325 17.88 -9.21 29.59
N ILE A 326 16.63 -9.54 29.94
CA ILE A 326 16.18 -9.68 31.34
C ILE A 326 16.96 -10.78 32.05
N ALA A 327 17.08 -11.96 31.43
CA ALA A 327 17.85 -13.06 32.00
C ALA A 327 19.33 -12.71 32.22
N GLN A 328 19.95 -11.94 31.30
CA GLN A 328 21.32 -11.47 31.46
C GLN A 328 21.47 -10.44 32.58
N TYR A 329 20.48 -9.56 32.78
CA TYR A 329 20.46 -8.61 33.88
C TYR A 329 20.43 -9.31 35.25
N PHE A 330 19.51 -10.26 35.44
CA PHE A 330 19.43 -11.03 36.69
C PHE A 330 20.67 -11.92 36.91
N ALA A 331 21.25 -12.49 35.83
CA ALA A 331 22.50 -13.24 35.93
C ALA A 331 23.64 -12.38 36.50
N ARG A 332 23.74 -11.12 36.09
CA ARG A 332 24.78 -10.18 36.55
C ARG A 332 24.54 -9.71 37.98
N LYS A 333 23.29 -9.47 38.36
CA LYS A 333 22.93 -9.04 39.72
C LYS A 333 23.19 -10.12 40.77
N ASN A 334 23.02 -11.40 40.42
CA ASN A 334 23.20 -12.53 41.33
C ASN A 334 24.61 -13.17 41.25
N ALA A 335 25.56 -12.51 40.58
CA ALA A 335 26.91 -13.03 40.35
C ALA A 335 27.86 -12.90 41.57
N THR A 336 27.32 -12.91 42.79
CA THR A 336 28.08 -12.88 44.05
C THR A 336 28.51 -14.27 44.54
N ALA A 337 28.13 -15.36 43.85
CA ALA A 337 28.58 -16.71 44.20
C ALA A 337 29.06 -17.47 42.95
N ASN A 338 30.16 -18.21 43.12
CA ASN A 338 31.08 -18.78 42.13
C ASN A 338 30.51 -19.85 41.16
N LYS A 339 29.29 -19.69 40.64
CA LYS A 339 28.72 -20.51 39.56
C LYS A 339 27.91 -19.65 38.61
N GLN A 340 28.46 -19.38 37.43
CA GLN A 340 27.78 -18.73 36.32
C GLN A 340 26.73 -19.67 35.69
N LYS A 341 25.70 -20.04 36.45
CA LYS A 341 24.55 -20.77 35.93
C LYS A 341 23.80 -19.84 34.98
N ARG A 342 23.80 -20.16 33.68
CA ARG A 342 22.90 -19.53 32.70
C ARG A 342 21.48 -19.59 33.26
N PRO A 343 20.79 -18.48 33.55
CA PRO A 343 19.48 -18.53 34.21
C PRO A 343 18.39 -18.87 33.19
N ARG A 344 18.41 -20.12 32.71
CA ARG A 344 17.45 -20.66 31.73
C ARG A 344 16.02 -20.51 32.23
N ARG A 345 15.80 -20.71 33.54
CA ARG A 345 14.49 -20.47 34.20
C ARG A 345 14.04 -19.02 34.08
N ALA A 346 14.90 -18.04 34.43
CA ALA A 346 14.56 -16.62 34.32
C ALA A 346 14.24 -16.20 32.88
N ARG A 347 14.95 -16.76 31.90
CA ARG A 347 14.66 -16.52 30.48
C ARG A 347 13.28 -17.07 30.07
N VAL A 348 12.95 -18.29 30.48
CA VAL A 348 11.64 -18.89 30.14
C VAL A 348 10.50 -18.10 30.80
N ILE A 349 10.61 -17.81 32.10
CA ILE A 349 9.59 -17.06 32.85
C ILE A 349 9.39 -15.65 32.26
N SER A 350 10.47 -14.89 32.04
CA SER A 350 10.37 -13.56 31.42
C SER A 350 9.81 -13.62 30.00
N GLY A 351 10.13 -14.67 29.23
CA GLY A 351 9.54 -14.90 27.92
C GLY A 351 8.03 -15.12 27.97
N ILE A 352 7.55 -15.94 28.91
CA ILE A 352 6.11 -16.19 29.12
C ILE A 352 5.41 -14.89 29.53
N ILE A 353 5.96 -14.14 30.48
CA ILE A 353 5.40 -12.86 30.92
C ILE A 353 5.30 -11.87 29.75
N LEU A 354 6.37 -11.72 28.97
CA LEU A 354 6.37 -10.84 27.79
C LEU A 354 5.32 -11.27 26.76
N ALA A 355 5.16 -12.58 26.52
CA ALA A 355 4.14 -13.09 25.60
C ALA A 355 2.73 -12.78 26.11
N LEU A 356 2.46 -12.99 27.41
CA LEU A 356 1.17 -12.66 28.03
C LEU A 356 0.86 -11.17 27.97
N LEU A 357 1.87 -10.30 28.20
CA LEU A 357 1.71 -8.85 28.06
C LEU A 357 1.37 -8.43 26.63
N ILE A 358 1.99 -9.07 25.63
CA ILE A 358 1.67 -8.81 24.22
C ILE A 358 0.23 -9.25 23.89
N ILE A 359 -0.20 -10.43 24.38
CA ILE A 359 -1.57 -10.90 24.18
C ILE A 359 -2.57 -9.97 24.87
N ALA A 360 -2.29 -9.52 26.10
CA ALA A 360 -3.12 -8.57 26.82
C ALA A 360 -3.22 -7.23 26.08
N PHE A 361 -2.09 -6.72 25.57
CA PHE A 361 -2.08 -5.50 24.76
C PHE A 361 -2.88 -5.65 23.46
N TRP A 362 -2.74 -6.77 22.75
CA TRP A 362 -3.54 -7.09 21.57
C TRP A 362 -5.04 -7.13 21.89
N PHE A 363 -5.42 -7.74 23.02
CA PHE A 363 -6.81 -7.78 23.47
C PHE A 363 -7.36 -6.38 23.79
N VAL A 364 -6.56 -5.50 24.41
CA VAL A 364 -6.94 -4.10 24.63
C VAL A 364 -7.21 -3.42 23.29
N LEU A 365 -6.29 -3.52 22.32
CA LEU A 365 -6.48 -2.95 20.98
C LEU A 365 -7.75 -3.49 20.31
N PHE A 366 -7.99 -4.80 20.42
CA PHE A 366 -9.18 -5.45 19.88
C PHE A 366 -10.50 -4.93 20.48
N LYS A 367 -10.46 -4.34 21.68
CA LYS A 367 -11.63 -3.78 22.38
C LYS A 367 -11.75 -2.26 22.28
N LEU A 368 -10.79 -1.55 21.67
CA LEU A 368 -10.87 -0.09 21.54
C LEU A 368 -12.05 0.32 20.63
N PRO A 369 -12.89 1.29 21.05
CA PRO A 369 -14.09 1.70 20.31
C PRO A 369 -13.81 2.10 18.86
N PHE A 370 -12.80 2.94 18.63
CA PHE A 370 -12.48 3.45 17.29
C PHE A 370 -11.99 2.37 16.31
N LEU A 371 -11.62 1.18 16.80
CA LEU A 371 -11.21 0.05 15.96
C LEU A 371 -12.37 -0.92 15.67
N GLN A 372 -13.54 -0.74 16.30
CA GLN A 372 -14.64 -1.72 16.21
C GLN A 372 -15.21 -1.86 14.80
N SER A 373 -15.31 -0.77 14.03
CA SER A 373 -15.74 -0.83 12.62
C SER A 373 -14.80 -1.67 11.76
N THR A 374 -13.50 -1.65 12.06
CA THR A 374 -12.49 -2.44 11.36
C THR A 374 -12.46 -3.89 11.85
N VAL A 375 -12.36 -4.11 13.16
CA VAL A 375 -12.17 -5.47 13.70
C VAL A 375 -13.41 -6.36 13.57
N ASN A 376 -14.61 -5.76 13.54
CA ASN A 376 -15.86 -6.50 13.35
C ASN A 376 -16.31 -6.58 11.89
N TYR A 377 -15.58 -5.95 10.95
CA TYR A 377 -15.87 -6.13 9.53
C TYR A 377 -15.66 -7.62 9.16
N TYR A 378 -16.62 -8.20 8.45
CA TYR A 378 -16.62 -9.62 8.13
C TYR A 378 -16.51 -9.86 6.62
N TRP A 379 -15.45 -10.55 6.22
CA TRP A 379 -15.31 -11.17 4.90
C TRP A 379 -15.64 -12.66 4.96
N PRO A 380 -16.44 -13.22 4.05
CA PRO A 380 -16.66 -14.66 3.96
C PRO A 380 -15.37 -15.46 3.73
N PRO A 381 -15.27 -16.71 4.22
CA PRO A 381 -14.10 -17.57 3.95
C PRO A 381 -13.99 -17.93 2.47
N LEU A 382 -12.76 -17.97 1.94
CA LEU A 382 -12.47 -18.39 0.57
C LEU A 382 -12.41 -19.92 0.41
N MET A 383 -12.07 -20.62 1.50
CA MET A 383 -11.72 -22.03 1.46
C MET A 383 -11.93 -22.68 2.82
N ASN A 384 -11.97 -24.01 2.89
CA ASN A 384 -11.99 -24.70 4.19
C ASN A 384 -10.60 -24.72 4.86
N ILE A 385 -10.53 -25.12 6.13
CA ILE A 385 -9.29 -25.11 6.92
C ILE A 385 -8.20 -25.98 6.28
N THR A 386 -8.55 -27.16 5.75
CA THR A 386 -7.59 -28.07 5.12
C THR A 386 -7.00 -27.46 3.85
N GLN A 387 -7.83 -26.82 3.03
CA GLN A 387 -7.41 -26.06 1.85
C GLN A 387 -6.53 -24.87 2.23
N ALA A 388 -6.86 -24.15 3.30
CA ALA A 388 -6.05 -23.02 3.79
C ALA A 388 -4.66 -23.46 4.30
N ILE A 389 -4.57 -24.63 4.93
CA ILE A 389 -3.27 -25.22 5.31
C ILE A 389 -2.49 -25.61 4.04
N ALA A 390 -3.13 -26.28 3.08
CA ALA A 390 -2.49 -26.69 1.83
C ALA A 390 -2.00 -25.48 1.01
N SER A 391 -2.82 -24.43 0.90
CA SER A 391 -2.48 -23.18 0.21
C SER A 391 -1.35 -22.41 0.90
N SER A 392 -1.25 -22.51 2.24
CA SER A 392 -0.13 -21.95 3.01
C SER A 392 1.18 -22.70 2.76
N ILE A 393 1.14 -24.02 2.60
CA ILE A 393 2.33 -24.84 2.31
C ILE A 393 2.81 -24.60 0.86
N SER A 394 1.88 -24.51 -0.09
CA SER A 394 2.18 -24.27 -1.50
C SER A 394 2.51 -22.81 -1.82
N LEU A 395 2.29 -21.90 -0.86
CA LEU A 395 2.31 -20.44 -1.03
C LEU A 395 1.32 -19.92 -2.09
N SER A 396 0.28 -20.69 -2.43
CA SER A 396 -0.82 -20.17 -3.27
C SER A 396 -1.70 -19.17 -2.49
N LEU A 397 -1.81 -19.37 -1.18
CA LEU A 397 -2.52 -18.50 -0.24
C LEU A 397 -3.95 -18.18 -0.73
N ALA A 398 -4.29 -16.91 -0.90
CA ALA A 398 -5.63 -16.47 -1.31
C ALA A 398 -5.94 -16.74 -2.80
N LEU A 399 -4.99 -17.28 -3.58
CA LEU A 399 -5.17 -17.60 -4.99
C LEU A 399 -4.96 -19.10 -5.27
N PRO A 400 -5.54 -19.63 -6.37
CA PRO A 400 -5.34 -21.01 -6.79
C PRO A 400 -4.01 -21.23 -7.55
N LEU A 401 -2.96 -20.45 -7.25
CA LEU A 401 -1.70 -20.44 -8.00
C LEU A 401 -0.50 -20.71 -7.08
N ALA A 402 -0.09 -21.98 -6.98
CA ALA A 402 1.02 -22.38 -6.12
C ALA A 402 2.39 -21.83 -6.56
N GLN A 403 3.21 -21.44 -5.58
CA GLN A 403 4.60 -20.99 -5.77
C GLN A 403 5.58 -22.00 -5.14
N TYR A 404 5.55 -23.25 -5.60
CA TYR A 404 6.29 -24.36 -4.98
C TYR A 404 7.79 -24.11 -4.80
N VAL A 405 8.46 -23.53 -5.79
CA VAL A 405 9.90 -23.22 -5.71
C VAL A 405 10.18 -22.28 -4.53
N LEU A 406 9.35 -21.24 -4.38
CA LEU A 406 9.45 -20.30 -3.28
C LEU A 406 9.09 -20.95 -1.94
N GLY A 407 8.07 -21.82 -1.91
CA GLY A 407 7.71 -22.62 -0.75
C GLY A 407 8.86 -23.50 -0.26
N ILE A 408 9.56 -24.17 -1.17
CA ILE A 408 10.78 -24.94 -0.87
C ILE A 408 11.86 -24.03 -0.29
N MET A 409 12.07 -22.82 -0.83
CA MET A 409 13.04 -21.87 -0.27
C MET A 409 12.65 -21.44 1.15
N VAL A 410 11.37 -21.20 1.43
CA VAL A 410 10.90 -20.90 2.79
C VAL A 410 11.18 -22.07 3.75
N LEU A 411 10.85 -23.31 3.36
CA LEU A 411 11.11 -24.51 4.17
C LEU A 411 12.61 -24.73 4.44
N LEU A 412 13.45 -24.60 3.42
CA LEU A 412 14.91 -24.66 3.58
C LEU A 412 15.43 -23.55 4.49
N GLY A 413 14.84 -22.36 4.41
CA GLY A 413 15.14 -21.23 5.27
C GLY A 413 14.81 -21.49 6.73
N ILE A 414 13.62 -22.04 7.00
CA ILE A 414 13.19 -22.47 8.33
C ILE A 414 14.18 -23.48 8.90
N LEU A 415 14.51 -24.54 8.14
CA LEU A 415 15.46 -25.57 8.57
C LEU A 415 16.84 -24.98 8.85
N TYR A 416 17.36 -24.15 7.93
CA TYR A 416 18.65 -23.48 8.09
C TYR A 416 18.69 -22.61 9.34
N ILE A 417 17.62 -21.84 9.60
CA ILE A 417 17.55 -20.96 10.76
C ILE A 417 17.53 -21.76 12.07
N VAL A 418 16.68 -22.78 12.16
CA VAL A 418 16.54 -23.61 13.37
C VAL A 418 17.84 -24.35 13.68
N VAL A 419 18.53 -24.87 12.66
CA VAL A 419 19.75 -25.68 12.83
C VAL A 419 21.00 -24.81 12.99
N LYS A 420 21.19 -23.78 12.13
CA LYS A 420 22.45 -23.02 12.03
C LYS A 420 22.37 -21.59 12.53
N LYS A 421 21.19 -20.97 12.63
CA LYS A 421 21.02 -19.56 13.03
C LYS A 421 19.95 -19.37 14.10
N ARG A 422 20.06 -20.07 15.24
CA ARG A 422 19.13 -19.99 16.39
C ARG A 422 18.80 -18.58 16.92
N ARG A 423 19.56 -17.56 16.54
CA ARG A 423 19.24 -16.14 16.82
C ARG A 423 18.08 -15.58 16.01
N LEU A 424 17.78 -16.21 14.88
CA LEU A 424 16.73 -15.81 13.93
C LEU A 424 15.48 -16.68 14.05
N THR A 425 15.42 -17.63 15.01
CA THR A 425 14.26 -18.51 15.19
C THR A 425 12.97 -17.76 15.47
N TRP A 426 13.04 -16.55 16.03
CA TRP A 426 11.87 -15.69 16.20
C TRP A 426 11.22 -15.32 14.85
N ILE A 427 11.96 -15.26 13.74
CA ILE A 427 11.40 -15.04 12.39
C ILE A 427 10.52 -16.21 11.98
N VAL A 428 10.93 -17.45 12.27
CA VAL A 428 10.13 -18.65 11.99
C VAL A 428 8.81 -18.60 12.75
N VAL A 429 8.84 -18.18 14.02
CA VAL A 429 7.62 -17.99 14.83
C VAL A 429 6.76 -16.86 14.26
N SER A 430 7.37 -15.77 13.79
CA SER A 430 6.65 -14.64 13.17
C SER A 430 5.91 -15.07 11.90
N TYR A 431 6.57 -15.84 11.06
CA TYR A 431 5.98 -16.43 9.87
C TYR A 431 4.85 -17.42 10.21
N ALA A 432 5.04 -18.25 11.24
CA ALA A 432 3.98 -19.15 11.69
C ALA A 432 2.74 -18.37 12.18
N LEU A 433 2.92 -17.28 12.93
CA LEU A 433 1.81 -16.40 13.35
C LEU A 433 1.10 -15.78 12.15
N ALA A 434 1.86 -15.27 11.17
CA ALA A 434 1.30 -14.76 9.91
C ALA A 434 0.44 -15.80 9.19
N VAL A 435 0.95 -17.04 9.06
CA VAL A 435 0.21 -18.16 8.44
C VAL A 435 -1.04 -18.51 9.25
N CYS A 436 -0.98 -18.53 10.59
CA CYS A 436 -2.16 -18.77 11.43
C CYS A 436 -3.24 -17.69 11.24
N ILE A 437 -2.86 -16.42 11.13
CA ILE A 437 -3.79 -15.31 10.86
C ILE A 437 -4.42 -15.47 9.48
N PHE A 438 -3.62 -15.81 8.46
CA PHE A 438 -4.14 -16.08 7.11
C PHE A 438 -5.13 -17.25 7.11
N ILE A 439 -4.80 -18.38 7.74
CA ILE A 439 -5.72 -19.52 7.83
C ILE A 439 -7.03 -19.10 8.50
N ALA A 440 -6.96 -18.34 9.59
CA ALA A 440 -8.15 -17.83 10.27
C ALA A 440 -9.01 -16.94 9.34
N ALA A 441 -8.40 -15.99 8.64
CA ALA A 441 -9.08 -15.09 7.72
C ALA A 441 -9.73 -15.85 6.54
N ALA A 442 -8.99 -16.78 5.94
CA ALA A 442 -9.38 -17.48 4.73
C ALA A 442 -10.37 -18.63 4.94
N SER A 443 -10.50 -19.15 6.16
CA SER A 443 -11.27 -20.38 6.39
C SER A 443 -12.29 -20.40 7.52
N LEU A 444 -12.22 -19.46 8.46
CA LEU A 444 -13.24 -19.39 9.51
C LEU A 444 -14.46 -18.59 9.01
N GLY A 445 -15.65 -19.00 9.48
CA GLY A 445 -16.87 -18.20 9.32
C GLY A 445 -16.88 -16.98 10.25
N ASN A 446 -18.05 -16.34 10.40
CA ASN A 446 -18.21 -15.20 11.30
C ASN A 446 -18.16 -15.67 12.76
N CYS A 447 -16.97 -15.63 13.37
CA CYS A 447 -16.76 -16.05 14.74
C CYS A 447 -15.70 -15.19 15.44
N TRP A 448 -15.77 -15.14 16.78
CA TRP A 448 -14.86 -14.34 17.60
C TRP A 448 -13.38 -14.58 17.29
N LEU A 449 -12.99 -15.84 17.02
CA LEU A 449 -11.59 -16.19 16.74
C LEU A 449 -11.10 -15.56 15.42
N LYS A 450 -11.94 -15.48 14.38
CA LYS A 450 -11.62 -14.81 13.12
C LYS A 450 -11.37 -13.34 13.35
N HIS A 451 -12.29 -12.66 14.04
CA HIS A 451 -12.17 -11.24 14.36
C HIS A 451 -10.97 -10.95 15.26
N PHE A 452 -10.71 -11.79 16.26
CA PHE A 452 -9.58 -11.61 17.17
C PHE A 452 -8.21 -11.74 16.48
N LEU A 453 -8.09 -12.68 15.53
CA LEU A 453 -6.83 -12.93 14.81
C LEU A 453 -6.64 -12.03 13.60
N ALA A 454 -7.69 -11.82 12.80
CA ALA A 454 -7.61 -11.18 11.49
C ALA A 454 -8.38 -9.85 11.38
N GLY A 455 -9.09 -9.43 12.44
CA GLY A 455 -9.95 -8.24 12.42
C GLY A 455 -9.21 -6.94 12.10
N PHE A 456 -7.95 -6.77 12.50
CA PHE A 456 -7.16 -5.58 12.13
C PHE A 456 -6.87 -5.46 10.63
N TRP A 457 -7.22 -6.49 9.86
CA TRP A 457 -7.22 -6.51 8.41
C TRP A 457 -8.63 -6.71 7.86
N TYR A 458 -9.67 -6.23 8.55
CA TYR A 458 -11.08 -6.39 8.16
C TYR A 458 -11.53 -7.85 8.04
N THR A 459 -10.77 -8.80 8.62
CA THR A 459 -10.88 -10.24 8.35
C THR A 459 -10.64 -10.66 6.88
N ASP A 460 -10.08 -9.75 6.07
CA ASP A 460 -9.77 -9.94 4.65
C ASP A 460 -8.60 -10.92 4.44
N PRO A 461 -8.83 -12.05 3.74
CA PRO A 461 -7.79 -13.04 3.45
C PRO A 461 -6.67 -12.51 2.54
N TYR A 462 -6.91 -11.54 1.67
CA TYR A 462 -5.88 -10.98 0.78
C TYR A 462 -4.88 -10.13 1.57
N ARG A 463 -5.37 -9.24 2.44
CA ARG A 463 -4.52 -8.48 3.38
C ARG A 463 -3.75 -9.40 4.33
N ALA A 464 -4.36 -10.48 4.82
CA ALA A 464 -3.67 -11.46 5.66
C ALA A 464 -2.60 -12.26 4.88
N ALA A 465 -2.85 -12.60 3.62
CA ALA A 465 -1.86 -13.24 2.75
C ALA A 465 -0.65 -12.31 2.49
N ALA A 466 -0.86 -11.01 2.34
CA ALA A 466 0.23 -10.03 2.18
C ALA A 466 1.19 -10.02 3.38
N LEU A 467 0.66 -10.15 4.61
CA LEU A 467 1.46 -10.34 5.83
C LEU A 467 2.34 -11.61 5.75
N VAL A 468 1.79 -12.74 5.26
CA VAL A 468 2.56 -13.98 5.03
C VAL A 468 3.69 -13.73 4.02
N GLY A 469 3.40 -13.01 2.93
CA GLY A 469 4.37 -12.64 1.90
C GLY A 469 5.56 -11.88 2.48
N VAL A 470 5.29 -10.77 3.19
CA VAL A 470 6.35 -9.94 3.80
C VAL A 470 7.14 -10.71 4.87
N ALA A 471 6.46 -11.49 5.72
CA ALA A 471 7.11 -12.30 6.75
C ALA A 471 7.96 -13.45 6.18
N GLY A 472 7.62 -13.94 4.97
CA GLY A 472 8.30 -15.03 4.29
C GLY A 472 9.63 -14.62 3.64
N ILE A 473 9.82 -13.34 3.28
CA ILE A 473 11.02 -12.85 2.57
C ILE A 473 12.33 -13.26 3.27
N PRO A 474 12.53 -12.99 4.57
CA PRO A 474 13.78 -13.38 5.23
C PRO A 474 14.00 -14.90 5.28
N LEU A 475 12.93 -15.70 5.31
CA LEU A 475 13.03 -17.16 5.28
C LEU A 475 13.47 -17.64 3.90
N ALA A 476 12.85 -17.15 2.83
CA ALA A 476 13.25 -17.49 1.46
C ALA A 476 14.69 -17.06 1.16
N VAL A 477 15.12 -15.88 1.64
CA VAL A 477 16.53 -15.44 1.56
C VAL A 477 17.46 -16.41 2.29
N ALA A 478 17.10 -16.83 3.50
CA ALA A 478 17.88 -17.81 4.27
C ALA A 478 17.94 -19.18 3.58
N GLY A 479 16.86 -19.60 2.90
CA GLY A 479 16.78 -20.86 2.17
C GLY A 479 17.65 -20.88 0.93
N LEU A 480 17.55 -19.86 0.08
CA LEU A 480 18.42 -19.74 -1.09
C LEU A 480 19.88 -19.55 -0.67
N TYR A 481 20.13 -18.80 0.41
CA TYR A 481 21.47 -18.72 0.99
C TYR A 481 21.98 -20.11 1.41
N ALA A 482 21.17 -20.91 2.10
CA ALA A 482 21.54 -22.26 2.51
C ALA A 482 21.83 -23.16 1.30
N LEU A 483 20.99 -23.10 0.27
CA LEU A 483 21.17 -23.86 -0.98
C LEU A 483 22.50 -23.52 -1.65
N VAL A 484 22.80 -22.22 -1.82
CA VAL A 484 24.10 -21.77 -2.37
C VAL A 484 25.26 -22.33 -1.55
N ARG A 485 25.18 -22.30 -0.22
CA ARG A 485 26.25 -22.82 0.65
C ARG A 485 26.38 -24.35 0.58
N ILE A 486 25.28 -25.08 0.37
CA ILE A 486 25.30 -26.53 0.15
C ILE A 486 26.02 -26.86 -1.16
N VAL A 487 25.64 -26.19 -2.26
CA VAL A 487 26.28 -26.39 -3.58
C VAL A 487 27.76 -26.05 -3.54
N GLN A 488 28.13 -24.90 -2.93
CA GLN A 488 29.53 -24.53 -2.76
C GLN A 488 30.32 -25.57 -1.95
N LYS A 489 29.71 -26.17 -0.92
CA LYS A 489 30.36 -27.22 -0.12
C LYS A 489 30.56 -28.50 -0.93
N ILE A 490 29.56 -28.93 -1.71
CA ILE A 490 29.67 -30.10 -2.60
C ILE A 490 30.78 -29.88 -3.64
N LEU A 491 30.81 -28.70 -4.28
CA LEU A 491 31.85 -28.36 -5.25
C LEU A 491 33.24 -28.33 -4.62
N ALA A 492 33.37 -27.80 -3.40
CA ALA A 492 34.64 -27.81 -2.66
C ALA A 492 35.11 -29.24 -2.34
N THR A 493 34.19 -30.17 -2.08
CA THR A 493 34.53 -31.59 -1.87
C THR A 493 34.96 -32.27 -3.16
N LEU A 494 34.30 -32.00 -4.29
CA LEU A 494 34.61 -32.61 -5.58
C LEU A 494 35.84 -32.00 -6.26
N ARG A 495 36.11 -30.71 -6.04
CA ARG A 495 37.21 -29.96 -6.65
C ARG A 495 37.87 -29.02 -5.61
N PRO A 496 38.69 -29.55 -4.70
CA PRO A 496 39.28 -28.78 -3.60
C PRO A 496 40.12 -27.57 -4.05
N ALA A 497 40.83 -27.70 -5.18
CA ALA A 497 41.63 -26.63 -5.77
C ALA A 497 40.84 -25.35 -6.12
N HIS A 498 39.51 -25.43 -6.15
CA HIS A 498 38.62 -24.33 -6.55
C HIS A 498 37.68 -23.86 -5.42
N ALA A 499 37.84 -24.40 -4.21
CA ALA A 499 36.98 -24.20 -3.05
C ALA A 499 36.92 -22.75 -2.51
N GLU A 500 37.85 -21.88 -2.88
CA GLU A 500 37.85 -20.46 -2.47
C GLU A 500 38.04 -19.49 -3.66
N GLY A 501 37.89 -19.98 -4.89
CA GLY A 501 38.18 -19.23 -6.11
C GLY A 501 36.97 -18.58 -6.81
N LYS A 502 37.24 -17.97 -7.98
CA LYS A 502 36.24 -17.37 -8.91
C LYS A 502 35.08 -18.33 -9.23
N GLN A 503 35.35 -19.63 -9.35
CA GLN A 503 34.36 -20.66 -9.65
C GLN A 503 33.25 -20.77 -8.59
N ASN A 504 33.56 -20.57 -7.30
CA ASN A 504 32.54 -20.61 -6.25
C ASN A 504 31.58 -19.40 -6.29
N LYS A 505 32.05 -18.26 -6.79
CA LYS A 505 31.20 -17.10 -7.07
C LYS A 505 30.31 -17.35 -8.29
N ILE A 506 30.86 -17.97 -9.35
CA ILE A 506 30.10 -18.36 -10.54
C ILE A 506 29.00 -19.35 -10.18
N ALA A 507 29.33 -20.40 -9.40
CA ALA A 507 28.35 -21.38 -8.94
C ALA A 507 27.22 -20.74 -8.13
N ALA A 508 27.54 -19.81 -7.22
CA ALA A 508 26.53 -19.05 -6.49
C ALA A 508 25.62 -18.25 -7.45
N GLY A 509 26.23 -17.56 -8.44
CA GLY A 509 25.49 -16.83 -9.46
C GLY A 509 24.54 -17.73 -10.27
N ILE A 510 25.00 -18.89 -10.69
CA ILE A 510 24.19 -19.87 -11.44
C ILE A 510 23.02 -20.38 -10.59
N VAL A 511 23.25 -20.75 -9.33
CA VAL A 511 22.18 -21.23 -8.44
C VAL A 511 21.12 -20.14 -8.22
N ILE A 512 21.56 -18.89 -7.97
CA ILE A 512 20.64 -17.75 -7.81
C ILE A 512 19.85 -17.53 -9.10
N ALA A 513 20.53 -17.52 -10.26
CA ALA A 513 19.88 -17.32 -11.55
C ALA A 513 18.85 -18.41 -11.86
N LEU A 514 19.19 -19.69 -11.67
CA LEU A 514 18.26 -20.81 -11.90
C LEU A 514 17.03 -20.73 -11.00
N VAL A 515 17.21 -20.39 -9.72
CA VAL A 515 16.07 -20.21 -8.80
C VAL A 515 15.23 -19.00 -9.19
N CYS A 516 15.85 -17.89 -9.60
CA CYS A 516 15.13 -16.72 -10.08
C CYS A 516 14.35 -17.04 -11.36
N ILE A 517 14.95 -17.74 -12.33
CA ILE A 517 14.26 -18.20 -13.54
C ILE A 517 13.07 -19.07 -13.16
N ALA A 518 13.25 -20.02 -12.24
CA ALA A 518 12.16 -20.90 -11.80
C ALA A 518 11.02 -20.17 -11.06
N ILE A 519 11.31 -19.05 -10.39
CA ILE A 519 10.31 -18.21 -9.70
C ILE A 519 9.58 -17.28 -10.68
N TYR A 520 10.34 -16.60 -11.56
CA TYR A 520 9.84 -15.53 -12.42
C TYR A 520 9.49 -16.00 -13.84
N SER A 521 9.72 -17.27 -14.19
CA SER A 521 9.42 -17.77 -15.53
C SER A 521 7.92 -17.60 -15.85
N PRO A 522 7.58 -16.96 -16.97
CA PRO A 522 6.21 -16.87 -17.44
C PRO A 522 5.70 -18.18 -18.07
N VAL A 523 6.56 -19.21 -18.18
CA VAL A 523 6.24 -20.53 -18.72
C VAL A 523 6.54 -21.62 -17.68
N ALA A 524 5.54 -22.43 -17.34
CA ALA A 524 5.72 -23.65 -16.54
C ALA A 524 4.89 -24.80 -17.14
N PRO A 525 5.36 -26.06 -17.05
CA PRO A 525 4.59 -27.20 -17.52
C PRO A 525 3.34 -27.41 -16.66
N GLY A 526 2.16 -27.41 -17.28
CA GLY A 526 0.91 -27.92 -16.71
C GLY A 526 0.08 -26.95 -15.85
N ASN A 527 0.55 -25.75 -15.51
CA ASN A 527 -0.21 -24.73 -14.78
C ASN A 527 0.19 -23.30 -15.22
N LEU A 528 -0.73 -22.33 -15.09
CA LEU A 528 -0.44 -20.92 -15.33
C LEU A 528 0.56 -20.40 -14.28
N PRO A 529 1.73 -19.88 -14.67
CA PRO A 529 2.68 -19.31 -13.71
C PRO A 529 2.13 -18.06 -13.02
N PHE A 530 2.46 -17.87 -11.75
CA PHE A 530 1.97 -16.74 -10.96
C PHE A 530 2.21 -15.39 -11.63
N PHE A 531 3.43 -15.13 -12.11
CA PHE A 531 3.75 -13.85 -12.73
C PHE A 531 3.08 -13.64 -14.09
N LYS A 532 2.71 -14.73 -14.78
CA LYS A 532 1.87 -14.63 -15.98
C LYS A 532 0.42 -14.29 -15.60
N HIS A 533 -0.08 -14.81 -14.49
CA HIS A 533 -1.37 -14.39 -13.95
C HIS A 533 -1.37 -12.91 -13.56
N VAL A 534 -0.30 -12.39 -12.94
CA VAL A 534 -0.17 -10.95 -12.65
C VAL A 534 -0.31 -10.12 -13.93
N GLN A 535 0.38 -10.50 -15.00
CA GLN A 535 0.22 -9.82 -16.30
C GLN A 535 -1.22 -9.91 -16.82
N ASN A 536 -1.83 -11.10 -16.78
CA ASN A 536 -3.18 -11.30 -17.30
C ASN A 536 -4.22 -10.47 -16.53
N ILE A 537 -4.21 -10.52 -15.19
CA ILE A 537 -5.17 -9.78 -14.36
C ILE A 537 -4.95 -8.26 -14.45
N THR A 538 -3.68 -7.83 -14.57
CA THR A 538 -3.38 -6.41 -14.81
C THR A 538 -3.95 -5.96 -16.16
N ALA A 539 -3.78 -6.76 -17.22
CA ALA A 539 -4.34 -6.45 -18.52
C ALA A 539 -5.88 -6.43 -18.54
N THR A 540 -6.53 -7.29 -17.74
CA THR A 540 -7.99 -7.29 -17.57
C THR A 540 -8.46 -6.04 -16.84
N HIS A 541 -7.94 -5.80 -15.62
CA HIS A 541 -8.36 -4.66 -14.80
C HIS A 541 -7.96 -3.31 -15.40
N ALA A 542 -6.89 -3.23 -16.19
CA ALA A 542 -6.46 -2.00 -16.85
C ALA A 542 -7.10 -1.81 -18.24
N GLY A 543 -8.27 -2.40 -18.53
CA GLY A 543 -9.09 -1.98 -19.67
C GLY A 543 -9.12 -2.91 -20.89
N ARG A 544 -9.08 -4.24 -20.72
CA ARG A 544 -9.53 -5.13 -21.82
C ARG A 544 -11.05 -5.30 -21.75
N GLU A 545 -11.75 -4.36 -22.40
CA GLU A 545 -13.13 -4.29 -22.97
C GLU A 545 -14.29 -5.21 -22.51
N ILE A 546 -14.08 -6.32 -21.80
CA ILE A 546 -15.14 -7.28 -21.48
C ILE A 546 -15.70 -7.07 -20.06
N ASP A 547 -14.92 -6.50 -19.13
CA ASP A 547 -15.28 -6.48 -17.70
C ASP A 547 -15.22 -5.08 -17.03
N VAL A 548 -14.93 -4.00 -17.77
CA VAL A 548 -14.90 -2.63 -17.20
C VAL A 548 -15.82 -1.68 -17.96
N PRO A 549 -16.62 -0.87 -17.24
CA PRO A 549 -17.61 -0.01 -17.88
C PRO A 549 -17.02 1.30 -18.45
N TYR A 550 -15.86 1.78 -17.99
CA TYR A 550 -15.28 3.06 -18.43
C TYR A 550 -14.10 2.93 -19.40
N THR A 551 -14.38 2.45 -20.62
CA THR A 551 -13.35 2.19 -21.64
C THR A 551 -12.82 3.46 -22.31
N ASP A 552 -11.84 3.30 -23.22
CA ASP A 552 -11.32 4.41 -24.03
C ASP A 552 -12.39 5.01 -24.96
N THR A 553 -13.47 4.27 -25.27
CA THR A 553 -14.62 4.79 -26.03
C THR A 553 -15.48 5.70 -25.16
N GLU A 554 -15.78 5.29 -23.92
CA GLU A 554 -16.52 6.11 -22.95
C GLU A 554 -15.76 7.38 -22.59
N LYS A 555 -14.44 7.29 -22.40
CA LYS A 555 -13.58 8.47 -22.17
C LYS A 555 -13.66 9.48 -23.29
N LYS A 556 -13.55 9.05 -24.56
CA LYS A 556 -13.67 9.95 -25.71
C LYS A 556 -15.04 10.60 -25.80
N PHE A 557 -16.11 9.88 -25.44
CA PHE A 557 -17.44 10.47 -25.38
C PHE A 557 -17.52 11.53 -24.29
N VAL A 558 -17.00 11.24 -23.09
CA VAL A 558 -16.91 12.21 -21.99
C VAL A 558 -16.07 13.43 -22.37
N ASP A 559 -14.96 13.25 -23.07
CA ASP A 559 -14.14 14.37 -23.56
C ASP A 559 -14.96 15.30 -24.47
N ARG A 560 -15.83 14.74 -25.33
CA ARG A 560 -16.77 15.52 -26.15
C ARG A 560 -17.90 16.16 -25.34
N VAL A 561 -18.33 15.53 -24.24
CA VAL A 561 -19.30 16.14 -23.31
C VAL A 561 -18.68 17.36 -22.64
N ASN A 562 -17.43 17.28 -22.18
CA ASN A 562 -16.70 18.41 -21.59
C ASN A 562 -16.53 19.61 -22.55
N GLU A 563 -16.57 19.39 -23.86
CA GLU A 563 -16.56 20.48 -24.86
C GLU A 563 -17.90 21.23 -24.96
N LEU A 564 -18.98 20.68 -24.39
CA LEU A 564 -20.36 21.17 -24.53
C LEU A 564 -20.97 21.75 -23.25
N ILE A 565 -20.37 21.46 -22.10
CA ILE A 565 -20.83 21.92 -20.78
C ILE A 565 -19.86 22.97 -20.22
N ASP A 566 -20.37 23.82 -19.33
CA ASP A 566 -19.58 24.77 -18.56
C ASP A 566 -19.01 24.11 -17.28
N GLU A 567 -17.98 24.70 -16.67
CA GLU A 567 -17.31 24.15 -15.47
C GLU A 567 -18.25 24.03 -14.25
N ASP A 568 -19.26 24.89 -14.17
CA ASP A 568 -20.23 24.95 -13.07
C ASP A 568 -21.44 24.01 -13.29
N ASP A 569 -21.56 23.37 -14.46
CA ASP A 569 -22.70 22.53 -14.80
C ASP A 569 -22.73 21.24 -13.96
N VAL A 570 -23.91 20.84 -13.50
CA VAL A 570 -24.10 19.57 -12.79
C VAL A 570 -24.64 18.50 -13.73
N VAL A 571 -23.89 17.40 -13.85
CA VAL A 571 -24.25 16.27 -14.72
C VAL A 571 -24.79 15.11 -13.89
N LEU A 572 -26.10 14.90 -13.89
CA LEU A 572 -26.69 13.68 -13.33
C LEU A 572 -26.28 12.48 -14.19
N ASN A 573 -26.07 11.33 -13.56
CA ASN A 573 -25.53 10.16 -14.25
C ASN A 573 -26.04 8.85 -13.63
N LEU A 574 -25.95 7.77 -14.40
CA LEU A 574 -26.11 6.40 -13.91
C LEU A 574 -24.73 5.83 -13.56
N PRO A 575 -24.27 5.81 -12.29
CA PRO A 575 -22.87 5.52 -11.95
C PRO A 575 -22.35 4.19 -12.51
N TYR A 576 -23.24 3.20 -12.64
CA TYR A 576 -22.93 1.83 -13.07
C TYR A 576 -22.71 1.68 -14.57
N ASP A 577 -22.94 2.71 -15.37
CA ASP A 577 -22.55 2.73 -16.80
C ASP A 577 -21.08 3.14 -17.01
N GLY A 578 -20.32 3.31 -15.91
CA GLY A 578 -18.93 3.76 -15.90
C GLY A 578 -18.76 5.24 -15.61
N SER A 579 -19.83 6.03 -15.68
CA SER A 579 -19.79 7.49 -15.50
C SER A 579 -19.29 7.93 -14.12
N MET A 580 -19.37 7.09 -13.08
CA MET A 580 -18.80 7.41 -11.75
C MET A 580 -17.29 7.63 -11.77
N MET A 581 -16.58 7.15 -12.79
CA MET A 581 -15.16 7.38 -13.00
C MET A 581 -14.85 8.69 -13.72
N ALA A 582 -15.85 9.30 -14.36
CA ALA A 582 -15.66 10.43 -15.26
C ALA A 582 -15.14 11.66 -14.52
N TYR A 583 -15.55 11.88 -13.27
CA TYR A 583 -14.98 12.95 -12.44
C TYR A 583 -13.49 12.76 -12.20
N GLY A 584 -13.11 11.64 -11.58
CA GLY A 584 -11.71 11.38 -11.23
C GLY A 584 -10.78 11.32 -12.45
N LEU A 585 -11.21 10.63 -13.51
CA LEU A 585 -10.34 10.30 -14.64
C LEU A 585 -10.44 11.27 -15.83
N SER A 586 -11.57 11.95 -16.00
CA SER A 586 -11.86 12.80 -17.16
C SER A 586 -12.45 14.17 -16.81
N ASP A 587 -12.39 14.60 -15.54
CA ASP A 587 -12.76 15.96 -15.13
C ASP A 587 -14.24 16.33 -15.34
N LEU A 588 -15.12 15.34 -15.53
CA LEU A 588 -16.55 15.60 -15.73
C LEU A 588 -17.27 15.72 -14.37
N PRO A 589 -18.00 16.83 -14.08
CA PRO A 589 -18.64 17.09 -12.79
C PRO A 589 -19.92 16.26 -12.58
N VAL A 590 -19.83 14.93 -12.67
CA VAL A 590 -20.98 14.03 -12.49
C VAL A 590 -21.50 14.03 -11.06
N TYR A 591 -22.79 13.87 -10.82
CA TYR A 591 -23.36 13.96 -9.47
C TYR A 591 -23.18 12.67 -8.65
N TYR A 592 -23.41 11.50 -9.24
CA TYR A 592 -23.28 10.20 -8.56
C TYR A 592 -21.88 9.61 -8.81
N ARG A 593 -20.95 9.90 -7.90
CA ARG A 593 -19.51 9.56 -8.01
C ARG A 593 -19.06 8.34 -7.20
N SER A 594 -19.97 7.69 -6.48
CA SER A 594 -19.67 6.53 -5.63
C SER A 594 -20.17 5.24 -6.25
N ILE A 595 -19.49 4.13 -5.97
CA ILE A 595 -19.95 2.80 -6.40
C ILE A 595 -21.12 2.25 -5.56
N ALA A 596 -21.28 2.75 -4.34
CA ALA A 596 -22.28 2.28 -3.40
C ALA A 596 -22.66 3.39 -2.41
N GLY A 597 -23.68 3.13 -1.60
CA GLY A 597 -24.18 4.05 -0.58
C GLY A 597 -25.55 4.66 -0.90
N TYR A 598 -26.05 4.47 -2.11
CA TYR A 598 -27.39 4.88 -2.52
C TYR A 598 -28.46 3.96 -1.90
N GLY A 599 -29.66 4.50 -1.64
CA GLY A 599 -30.75 3.80 -0.96
C GLY A 599 -30.52 3.58 0.55
N ARG A 600 -29.47 4.20 1.13
CA ARG A 600 -29.16 4.11 2.56
C ARG A 600 -29.57 5.39 3.29
N THR A 601 -29.65 5.31 4.62
CA THR A 601 -30.11 6.41 5.50
C THR A 601 -29.25 7.68 5.44
N ASN A 602 -28.09 7.63 4.81
CA ASN A 602 -27.19 8.75 4.65
C ASN A 602 -27.25 9.37 3.23
N GLU A 603 -28.12 8.90 2.34
CA GLU A 603 -28.41 9.57 1.07
C GLU A 603 -29.32 10.79 1.29
N SER A 604 -29.13 11.85 0.50
CA SER A 604 -30.02 13.02 0.49
C SER A 604 -31.39 12.65 -0.10
N GLU A 605 -32.45 13.32 0.36
CA GLU A 605 -33.80 13.10 -0.18
C GLU A 605 -33.88 13.52 -1.66
N GLN A 606 -33.22 14.63 -2.02
CA GLN A 606 -33.13 15.14 -3.40
C GLN A 606 -32.40 14.15 -4.30
N GLY A 607 -31.24 13.63 -3.86
CA GLY A 607 -30.49 12.62 -4.61
C GLY A 607 -31.33 11.36 -4.83
N ALA A 608 -31.95 10.82 -3.77
CA ALA A 608 -32.83 9.66 -3.88
C ALA A 608 -33.99 9.91 -4.87
N LEU A 609 -34.64 11.07 -4.76
CA LEU A 609 -35.77 11.45 -5.61
C LEU A 609 -35.36 11.58 -7.08
N MET A 610 -34.21 12.19 -7.37
CA MET A 610 -33.70 12.30 -8.73
C MET A 610 -33.38 10.91 -9.31
N ARG A 611 -32.61 10.05 -8.64
CA ARG A 611 -32.31 8.72 -9.21
C ARG A 611 -33.57 7.86 -9.43
N GLU A 612 -34.59 7.98 -8.58
CA GLU A 612 -35.81 7.16 -8.64
C GLU A 612 -36.87 7.72 -9.59
N GLN A 613 -36.97 9.04 -9.76
CA GLN A 613 -38.13 9.67 -10.40
C GLN A 613 -37.80 10.78 -11.41
N LEU A 614 -36.54 10.99 -11.81
CA LEU A 614 -36.15 12.08 -12.74
C LEU A 614 -36.94 12.09 -14.06
N SER A 615 -37.31 10.94 -14.62
CA SER A 615 -38.15 10.85 -15.83
C SER A 615 -39.54 11.47 -15.69
N SER A 616 -40.00 11.75 -14.47
CA SER A 616 -41.25 12.46 -14.17
C SER A 616 -41.08 13.98 -13.99
N LEU A 617 -39.96 14.56 -14.43
CA LEU A 617 -39.62 15.97 -14.27
C LEU A 617 -40.74 16.95 -14.62
N THR A 618 -41.53 16.69 -15.68
CA THR A 618 -42.62 17.59 -16.10
C THR A 618 -43.92 17.41 -15.33
N THR A 619 -44.06 16.35 -14.53
CA THR A 619 -45.31 16.00 -13.83
C THR A 619 -45.17 15.92 -12.32
N ASN A 620 -43.95 15.96 -11.78
CA ASN A 620 -43.68 15.87 -10.35
C ASN A 620 -42.97 17.14 -9.83
N GLU A 621 -43.70 17.98 -9.09
CA GLU A 621 -43.18 19.22 -8.51
C GLU A 621 -41.99 19.00 -7.56
N GLN A 622 -41.93 17.87 -6.85
CA GLN A 622 -40.80 17.56 -5.97
C GLN A 622 -39.52 17.29 -6.77
N VAL A 623 -39.63 16.62 -7.92
CA VAL A 623 -38.49 16.37 -8.82
C VAL A 623 -38.01 17.69 -9.43
N GLN A 624 -38.92 18.58 -9.80
CA GLN A 624 -38.56 19.92 -10.29
C GLN A 624 -37.82 20.74 -9.24
N GLU A 625 -38.27 20.68 -7.98
CA GLU A 625 -37.58 21.36 -6.88
C GLU A 625 -36.21 20.74 -6.64
N ALA A 626 -36.09 19.41 -6.62
CA ALA A 626 -34.79 18.75 -6.47
C ALA A 626 -33.81 19.15 -7.59
N VAL A 627 -34.26 19.20 -8.85
CA VAL A 627 -33.43 19.65 -9.99
C VAL A 627 -33.02 21.12 -9.84
N ARG A 628 -33.93 22.01 -9.40
CA ARG A 628 -33.60 23.42 -9.15
C ARG A 628 -32.61 23.60 -7.99
N GLU A 629 -32.83 22.90 -6.89
CA GLU A 629 -31.95 22.98 -5.70
C GLU A 629 -30.55 22.50 -6.07
N THR A 630 -30.45 21.32 -6.70
CA THR A 630 -29.19 20.68 -7.11
C THR A 630 -28.55 21.29 -8.36
N SER A 631 -29.18 22.34 -8.92
CA SER A 631 -28.74 22.99 -10.17
C SER A 631 -28.38 21.98 -11.26
N ALA A 632 -29.19 20.91 -11.42
CA ALA A 632 -28.90 19.85 -12.38
C ALA A 632 -29.17 20.32 -13.82
N ASP A 633 -28.12 20.36 -14.64
CA ASP A 633 -28.18 20.89 -16.02
C ASP A 633 -28.27 19.79 -17.07
N TYR A 634 -27.63 18.65 -16.83
CA TYR A 634 -27.55 17.55 -17.79
C TYR A 634 -27.81 16.18 -17.18
N VAL A 635 -28.18 15.23 -18.04
CA VAL A 635 -28.21 13.80 -17.73
C VAL A 635 -27.30 13.05 -18.72
N LEU A 636 -26.31 12.36 -18.19
CA LEU A 636 -25.41 11.47 -18.92
C LEU A 636 -25.86 10.02 -18.76
N ILE A 637 -26.06 9.33 -19.89
CA ILE A 637 -26.37 7.90 -19.94
C ILE A 637 -25.41 7.27 -20.96
N MET A 638 -24.51 6.40 -20.52
CA MET A 638 -23.49 5.80 -21.38
C MET A 638 -23.80 4.37 -21.80
N ALA A 639 -24.64 3.67 -21.05
CA ALA A 639 -25.03 2.29 -21.31
C ALA A 639 -26.48 2.07 -20.87
N ASN A 640 -27.22 1.24 -21.63
CA ASN A 640 -28.60 0.88 -21.31
C ASN A 640 -28.77 -0.65 -21.34
N GLY A 641 -29.19 -1.23 -20.22
CA GLY A 641 -29.52 -2.66 -20.10
C GLY A 641 -28.81 -3.36 -18.94
N GLU A 642 -29.56 -4.21 -18.22
CA GLU A 642 -29.09 -4.88 -17.00
C GLU A 642 -27.78 -5.67 -17.17
N ASP A 643 -27.57 -6.31 -18.32
CA ASP A 643 -26.36 -7.11 -18.57
C ASP A 643 -25.08 -6.25 -18.61
N GLN A 644 -25.19 -4.98 -19.00
CA GLN A 644 -24.05 -4.04 -19.06
C GLN A 644 -23.80 -3.37 -17.69
N LEU A 645 -24.83 -3.24 -16.85
CA LEU A 645 -24.79 -2.54 -15.56
C LEU A 645 -24.48 -3.49 -14.38
N ASN A 646 -24.70 -4.79 -14.54
CA ASN A 646 -24.50 -5.84 -13.52
C ASN A 646 -23.02 -6.24 -13.27
N PHE A 647 -22.04 -5.41 -13.66
CA PHE A 647 -20.62 -5.71 -13.39
C PHE A 647 -20.26 -5.59 -11.89
N THR A 648 -21.12 -4.97 -11.08
CA THR A 648 -20.98 -4.87 -9.61
C THR A 648 -22.25 -5.29 -8.89
N SER A 649 -22.11 -5.98 -7.75
CA SER A 649 -23.25 -6.37 -6.91
C SER A 649 -23.89 -5.20 -6.14
N ALA A 650 -23.36 -3.98 -6.32
CA ALA A 650 -23.89 -2.78 -5.70
C ALA A 650 -25.01 -2.11 -6.51
N TYR A 651 -25.19 -2.51 -7.77
CA TYR A 651 -26.26 -2.03 -8.63
C TYR A 651 -27.59 -2.69 -8.26
N ASP A 652 -28.64 -1.87 -8.17
CA ASP A 652 -30.03 -2.29 -7.96
C ASP A 652 -30.91 -1.49 -8.94
N PRO A 653 -31.41 -2.09 -10.03
CA PRO A 653 -32.19 -1.40 -11.06
C PRO A 653 -33.38 -0.60 -10.51
N GLU A 654 -34.00 -1.08 -9.42
CA GLU A 654 -35.16 -0.43 -8.81
C GLU A 654 -34.83 0.98 -8.30
N LEU A 655 -33.57 1.21 -7.92
CA LEU A 655 -33.08 2.47 -7.39
C LEU A 655 -32.79 3.52 -8.48
N TRP A 656 -32.77 3.14 -9.77
CA TRP A 656 -32.30 3.99 -10.87
C TRP A 656 -33.31 4.20 -11.99
N ARG A 657 -34.54 3.71 -11.82
CA ARG A 657 -35.63 3.82 -12.81
C ARG A 657 -35.87 5.25 -13.30
N GLY A 658 -35.66 6.25 -12.46
CA GLY A 658 -35.84 7.66 -12.81
C GLY A 658 -34.91 8.09 -13.93
N ILE A 659 -33.65 7.68 -13.89
CA ILE A 659 -32.62 7.99 -14.88
C ILE A 659 -32.71 7.02 -16.07
N GLU A 660 -32.84 5.71 -15.81
CA GLU A 660 -32.87 4.67 -16.86
C GLU A 660 -34.09 4.78 -17.80
N SER A 661 -35.18 5.39 -17.34
CA SER A 661 -36.38 5.59 -18.18
C SER A 661 -36.28 6.77 -19.15
N ILE A 662 -35.21 7.57 -19.09
CA ILE A 662 -35.04 8.75 -19.93
C ILE A 662 -34.66 8.34 -21.36
N ASN A 663 -35.45 8.82 -22.32
CA ASN A 663 -35.22 8.63 -23.74
C ASN A 663 -35.61 9.91 -24.51
N GLU A 664 -35.44 9.91 -25.83
CA GLU A 664 -35.72 11.06 -26.70
C GLU A 664 -37.17 11.56 -26.67
N ASN A 665 -38.11 10.74 -26.20
CA ASN A 665 -39.52 11.12 -26.05
C ASN A 665 -39.88 11.54 -24.62
N THR A 666 -38.95 11.48 -23.66
CA THR A 666 -39.20 11.85 -22.27
C THR A 666 -39.28 13.39 -22.17
N PRO A 667 -40.43 13.97 -21.78
CA PRO A 667 -40.57 15.42 -21.71
C PRO A 667 -39.64 16.05 -20.66
N GLY A 668 -39.10 17.24 -20.94
CA GLY A 668 -38.18 17.95 -20.05
C GLY A 668 -36.69 17.69 -20.34
N PHE A 669 -36.37 16.89 -21.36
CA PHE A 669 -35.01 16.54 -21.75
C PHE A 669 -34.79 16.78 -23.25
N GLU A 670 -33.72 17.48 -23.60
CA GLU A 670 -33.31 17.72 -25.00
C GLU A 670 -32.02 16.93 -25.28
N LEU A 671 -32.01 16.10 -26.33
CA LEU A 671 -30.81 15.37 -26.72
C LEU A 671 -29.76 16.32 -27.33
N VAL A 672 -28.60 16.44 -26.70
CA VAL A 672 -27.52 17.35 -27.14
C VAL A 672 -26.40 16.58 -27.85
N LEU A 673 -26.07 15.39 -27.35
CA LEU A 673 -25.01 14.55 -27.91
C LEU A 673 -25.42 13.09 -27.90
N SER A 674 -25.12 12.36 -28.97
CA SER A 674 -25.35 10.92 -29.05
C SER A 674 -24.26 10.22 -29.87
N GLU A 675 -23.80 9.06 -29.38
CA GLU A 675 -22.86 8.18 -30.08
C GLU A 675 -23.17 6.71 -29.70
N GLY A 676 -23.92 6.02 -30.56
CA GLY A 676 -24.43 4.68 -30.25
C GLY A 676 -25.40 4.73 -29.07
N ASP A 677 -25.14 3.93 -28.03
CA ASP A 677 -25.97 3.89 -26.81
C ASP A 677 -25.68 5.05 -25.83
N LYS A 678 -24.58 5.79 -26.05
CA LYS A 678 -24.18 6.92 -25.21
C LYS A 678 -24.94 8.18 -25.59
N LYS A 679 -25.52 8.86 -24.60
CA LYS A 679 -26.36 10.05 -24.78
C LYS A 679 -26.11 11.08 -23.67
N LEU A 680 -26.10 12.34 -24.06
CA LEU A 680 -26.16 13.50 -23.17
C LEU A 680 -27.46 14.24 -23.43
N TYR A 681 -28.27 14.40 -22.40
CA TYR A 681 -29.48 15.20 -22.44
C TYR A 681 -29.29 16.49 -21.65
N ARG A 682 -29.72 17.63 -22.19
CA ARG A 682 -29.88 18.88 -21.44
C ARG A 682 -31.24 18.87 -20.76
N ILE A 683 -31.27 19.30 -19.51
CA ILE A 683 -32.50 19.46 -18.73
C ILE A 683 -33.13 20.80 -19.12
N VAL A 684 -34.29 20.74 -19.77
CA VAL A 684 -35.00 21.92 -20.32
C VAL A 684 -36.31 22.12 -19.57
N SER A 685 -36.23 22.25 -18.25
CA SER A 685 -37.41 22.50 -17.42
C SER A 685 -38.13 23.77 -17.90
N SER A 686 -39.47 23.71 -17.99
CA SER A 686 -40.36 24.80 -18.42
C SER A 686 -40.95 25.54 -17.23
#